data_AF-C0BUR7-F1
#
_entry.id   AF-C0BUR7-F1
#
_cell.length_a   1.000
_cell.length_b   1.000
_cell.length_c   1.000
_cell.angle_alpha   90.00
_cell.angle_beta   90.00
_cell.angle_gamma   90.00
#
_symmetry.space_group_name_H-M   'P 1'
#
loop_
_entity.id
_entity.type
_entity.pdbx_description
1 polymer ?
#
loop_
_entity_poly.entity_id
_entity_poly.type
_entity_poly.pdbx_seq_one_letter_code
_entity_poly.pdbx_strand_id
1 'polypeptide(L)'
;MPIFSPDRHACAPSYVKLTKQPIAGGTYRPLANDEDSNACAPSALSGHHGSKLYTQKSAIHAISDNTSIFIPKVDAPHLPKTTDDKSINEAANNSTHPAPLSAEIQLTQTDEHPLMQAFEVCKQAARTTTNALSTAGHAVVKAAKTTGHAIHIAATAVKTAWHTFTNFKAVQLIIKFFRKAYGPWKKRMRFSYAFYAIVFTLLTSAEVIFLQWGMYSEPTYDKSNEVDQTTKILNSVAGQVTKFVSQMYLEQKYQFLLSLFTLAVIYLVFIFVTNRFWIATLLFGILFTVYGTANSVKMGLRNESIIPADLSFVTGGDSGKLLSFIPKESQSFVNGAATVLVWFICCCIVFFIIDGRRSFIYCSWKRPFASIKNFTGTLTRIVAAISSIALLCSYSWNLSVPGSWAYSFAGSLGYTPSLFDTKIDAQTNGPVTTFLSLAKTKVIEKPKDYNRDTMTQIAEKYSQQAISINNNRQNDLTDSTVVMILSETFSDPTRIPGISFSTDPIPNIHAIKDTTTSGLMLSSGYGGGTANMEYQALTGLSLSIFDDSLIIPFQQLVPNQKNPYAFNQIWNNRYGADGSDAVHPYYQSMYLRNVDYKKFGFSHLRTLDSTPSIKHKDTIDYSPYVSDEEAYKNIIDLIEKQKHPQFLQLSTMQNHMPYTNWYIDNEFVGADTSTGLSADEYQNLETYTKGLNLTDQATASFLDELNQIDKPITVIFYGDHLPSIYSTADQDTENHVALHETDYFIWSNSASASSGTKLDASNTAFTSPNYFMSLAANHMNAKVSPYLALLTQLLEQIPAASRIATETGGISSGDTTYLDMSGNQISKKSLSKDAKQLLRDYELVQYDMTAGKGYLNNTDFTKVQ
;
A
#
# COMPACT_ATOMS: atom_id res chain seq x y z
N MET A 1 9.70 -71.35 -7.64
CA MET A 1 9.34 -72.46 -8.56
C MET A 1 7.83 -72.40 -8.78
N PRO A 2 7.29 -72.64 -9.99
CA PRO A 2 7.96 -72.98 -11.25
C PRO A 2 8.81 -71.89 -11.94
N ILE A 3 8.72 -71.80 -13.27
CA ILE A 3 9.78 -71.69 -14.31
C ILE A 3 9.04 -71.23 -15.61
N PHE A 4 9.59 -70.55 -16.63
CA PHE A 4 10.92 -70.61 -17.27
C PHE A 4 11.43 -69.21 -17.75
N SER A 5 12.31 -69.20 -18.76
CA SER A 5 13.00 -68.07 -19.44
C SER A 5 13.63 -68.64 -20.74
N PRO A 6 14.58 -68.01 -21.47
CA PRO A 6 14.76 -66.61 -21.94
C PRO A 6 15.01 -66.57 -23.48
N ASP A 7 15.40 -65.42 -24.07
CA ASP A 7 16.74 -65.32 -24.70
C ASP A 7 17.19 -63.89 -25.07
N ARG A 8 18.51 -63.73 -25.30
CA ARG A 8 19.22 -62.45 -25.58
C ARG A 8 19.66 -62.35 -27.06
N HIS A 9 20.03 -61.15 -27.52
CA HIS A 9 21.42 -60.83 -27.98
C HIS A 9 21.58 -59.35 -28.36
N ALA A 10 22.81 -58.85 -28.40
CA ALA A 10 23.17 -57.44 -28.62
C ALA A 10 24.20 -57.29 -29.74
N CYS A 11 24.24 -56.14 -30.44
CA CYS A 11 25.47 -55.58 -31.01
C CYS A 11 25.35 -54.11 -31.48
N ALA A 12 26.38 -53.31 -31.21
CA ALA A 12 26.78 -52.11 -31.98
C ALA A 12 28.00 -52.52 -32.86
N PRO A 13 28.58 -51.72 -33.81
CA PRO A 13 28.84 -50.26 -33.81
C PRO A 13 28.33 -49.61 -35.14
N SER A 14 28.88 -48.57 -35.81
CA SER A 14 30.12 -47.75 -35.71
C SER A 14 29.99 -46.38 -36.43
N TYR A 15 30.88 -45.44 -36.07
CA TYR A 15 31.11 -44.16 -36.76
C TYR A 15 31.71 -44.29 -38.17
N VAL A 16 31.36 -43.38 -39.10
CA VAL A 16 32.32 -42.66 -39.97
C VAL A 16 31.82 -41.21 -40.21
N LYS A 17 32.77 -40.28 -40.33
CA LYS A 17 32.65 -38.82 -40.52
C LYS A 17 33.70 -38.41 -41.56
N LEU A 18 33.41 -37.56 -42.57
CA LEU A 18 34.31 -36.90 -43.58
C LEU A 18 33.45 -36.54 -44.84
N THR A 19 33.65 -35.52 -45.69
CA THR A 19 34.32 -34.20 -45.58
C THR A 19 33.81 -33.20 -46.66
N LYS A 20 34.19 -31.93 -46.48
CA LYS A 20 33.92 -30.72 -47.30
C LYS A 20 34.27 -30.74 -48.81
N GLN A 21 33.52 -29.92 -49.56
CA GLN A 21 33.96 -28.94 -50.61
C GLN A 21 34.46 -29.43 -51.99
N PRO A 22 34.63 -28.54 -53.02
CA PRO A 22 34.15 -27.15 -53.24
C PRO A 22 33.55 -26.89 -54.67
N ILE A 23 33.65 -25.63 -55.16
CA ILE A 23 33.46 -25.10 -56.54
C ILE A 23 31.99 -24.66 -56.83
N ALA A 24 31.59 -23.41 -57.10
CA ALA A 24 32.14 -22.12 -57.56
C ALA A 24 31.75 -21.74 -59.01
N GLY A 25 31.31 -20.48 -59.19
CA GLY A 25 31.22 -19.77 -60.49
C GLY A 25 29.84 -19.77 -61.17
N GLY A 26 29.31 -18.57 -61.51
CA GLY A 26 28.09 -18.46 -62.31
C GLY A 26 27.30 -17.14 -62.19
N THR A 27 27.88 -16.01 -62.59
CA THR A 27 27.11 -14.78 -62.88
C THR A 27 26.59 -14.78 -64.32
N TYR A 28 25.32 -14.40 -64.55
CA TYR A 28 24.92 -13.30 -65.46
C TYR A 28 23.40 -13.02 -65.41
N ARG A 29 23.05 -11.73 -65.56
CA ARG A 29 21.70 -11.14 -65.82
C ARG A 29 21.57 -10.90 -67.35
N PRO A 30 20.48 -10.30 -67.86
CA PRO A 30 19.05 -10.38 -67.52
C PRO A 30 18.18 -10.63 -68.79
N LEU A 31 16.86 -10.78 -68.64
CA LEU A 31 15.87 -10.40 -69.66
C LEU A 31 14.65 -9.78 -68.97
N ALA A 32 13.98 -8.86 -69.65
CA ALA A 32 12.88 -8.04 -69.14
C ALA A 32 11.67 -8.10 -70.11
N ASN A 33 10.66 -7.24 -69.87
CA ASN A 33 9.49 -6.95 -70.72
C ASN A 33 8.35 -8.00 -70.67
N ASP A 34 7.05 -7.70 -70.88
CA ASP A 34 6.23 -6.45 -71.00
C ASP A 34 4.74 -6.88 -70.96
N GLU A 35 3.69 -6.08 -70.67
CA GLU A 35 3.52 -4.73 -70.06
C GLU A 35 2.10 -4.67 -69.40
N ASP A 36 1.71 -3.56 -68.75
CA ASP A 36 0.36 -2.93 -68.87
C ASP A 36 0.15 -1.78 -67.87
N SER A 37 0.39 -0.55 -68.36
CA SER A 37 -0.54 0.61 -68.38
C SER A 37 -1.01 1.25 -67.04
N ASN A 38 -1.15 2.57 -66.88
CA ASN A 38 -1.15 3.70 -67.83
C ASN A 38 -0.86 5.04 -67.08
N ALA A 39 -0.36 6.05 -67.81
CA ALA A 39 -0.50 7.53 -67.63
C ALA A 39 -0.64 8.19 -66.21
N CYS A 40 -0.05 9.35 -65.90
CA CYS A 40 0.75 10.32 -66.68
C CYS A 40 1.61 11.20 -65.75
N ALA A 41 2.76 11.66 -66.25
CA ALA A 41 3.63 12.67 -65.63
C ALA A 41 3.19 14.11 -66.09
N PRO A 42 3.96 15.22 -65.92
CA PRO A 42 5.28 15.45 -65.31
C PRO A 42 5.26 16.65 -64.30
N SER A 43 6.32 17.34 -63.86
CA SER A 43 7.67 17.54 -64.39
C SER A 43 8.67 18.11 -63.35
N ALA A 44 9.95 17.72 -63.51
CA ALA A 44 11.15 18.60 -63.54
C ALA A 44 11.57 19.41 -62.28
N LEU A 45 12.86 19.63 -61.98
CA LEU A 45 14.14 19.07 -62.46
C LEU A 45 15.25 19.37 -61.41
N SER A 46 16.40 18.70 -61.51
CA SER A 46 17.79 19.22 -61.33
C SER A 46 18.12 20.30 -60.26
N GLY A 47 19.21 20.22 -59.48
CA GLY A 47 20.31 19.25 -59.50
C GLY A 47 21.62 19.81 -58.90
N HIS A 48 22.55 18.88 -58.61
CA HIS A 48 24.02 19.00 -58.51
C HIS A 48 24.77 20.23 -57.93
N HIS A 49 25.70 19.89 -57.01
CA HIS A 49 27.03 20.51 -56.76
C HIS A 49 27.10 21.98 -56.28
N GLY A 50 28.14 22.41 -55.56
CA GLY A 50 29.36 21.73 -55.13
C GLY A 50 30.19 22.52 -54.11
N SER A 51 31.36 21.99 -53.75
CA SER A 51 32.25 22.45 -52.68
C SER A 51 33.24 23.56 -53.07
N LYS A 52 33.54 24.50 -52.15
CA LYS A 52 34.84 25.16 -51.81
C LYS A 52 34.50 26.39 -50.91
N LEU A 53 35.03 26.64 -49.70
CA LEU A 53 36.38 26.60 -49.11
C LEU A 53 37.35 27.64 -49.72
N TYR A 54 37.73 28.67 -48.95
CA TYR A 54 38.94 29.54 -48.92
C TYR A 54 38.58 30.84 -48.14
N THR A 55 38.79 30.93 -46.81
CA THR A 55 39.91 31.60 -46.10
C THR A 55 40.22 33.06 -46.48
N GLN A 56 40.08 34.02 -45.54
CA GLN A 56 41.22 34.75 -44.95
C GLN A 56 40.89 35.64 -43.72
N LYS A 57 41.95 35.90 -42.94
CA LYS A 57 42.14 36.84 -41.81
C LYS A 57 42.33 38.29 -42.32
N SER A 58 42.32 39.41 -41.57
CA SER A 58 42.07 39.73 -40.13
C SER A 58 41.96 41.26 -39.92
N ALA A 59 41.30 41.68 -38.82
CA ALA A 59 41.56 42.86 -37.94
C ALA A 59 41.51 44.32 -38.44
N ILE A 60 40.81 45.20 -37.68
CA ILE A 60 41.36 46.31 -36.82
C ILE A 60 40.20 47.04 -36.07
N HIS A 61 40.51 47.78 -34.98
CA HIS A 61 39.58 48.42 -34.00
C HIS A 61 39.19 49.90 -34.29
N ALA A 62 37.98 50.31 -33.85
CA ALA A 62 37.56 51.60 -33.22
C ALA A 62 36.08 51.43 -32.74
N ILE A 63 35.57 51.80 -31.53
CA ILE A 63 35.40 53.11 -30.83
C ILE A 63 34.46 54.06 -31.63
N SER A 64 33.32 54.62 -31.15
CA SER A 64 32.56 54.55 -29.87
C SER A 64 31.05 54.89 -30.04
N ASP A 65 30.30 54.89 -28.93
CA ASP A 65 29.07 55.66 -28.59
C ASP A 65 27.75 55.54 -29.39
N ASN A 66 26.69 55.07 -28.71
CA ASN A 66 25.65 56.01 -28.24
C ASN A 66 24.72 55.43 -27.15
N THR A 67 24.16 56.33 -26.35
CA THR A 67 23.30 56.07 -25.17
C THR A 67 21.82 56.28 -25.49
N SER A 68 20.91 55.53 -24.87
CA SER A 68 19.51 55.97 -24.69
C SER A 68 18.93 55.50 -23.35
N ILE A 69 18.12 56.36 -22.72
CA ILE A 69 17.54 56.21 -21.38
C ILE A 69 16.03 56.00 -21.50
N PHE A 70 15.44 55.13 -20.67
CA PHE A 70 14.02 55.24 -20.31
C PHE A 70 13.75 54.76 -18.88
N ILE A 71 12.76 55.37 -18.22
CA ILE A 71 12.41 55.19 -16.79
C ILE A 71 10.90 54.91 -16.67
N PRO A 72 10.46 54.02 -15.76
CA PRO A 72 9.11 54.08 -15.21
C PRO A 72 9.09 54.38 -13.69
N LYS A 73 7.97 54.96 -13.24
CA LYS A 73 7.72 55.45 -11.86
C LYS A 73 7.30 54.35 -10.89
N VAL A 74 7.40 54.70 -9.60
CA VAL A 74 6.85 54.01 -8.43
C VAL A 74 5.48 54.59 -8.05
N ASP A 75 4.59 53.75 -7.50
CA ASP A 75 3.61 54.15 -6.49
C ASP A 75 3.52 53.06 -5.40
N ALA A 76 3.23 53.47 -4.16
CA ALA A 76 3.05 52.64 -2.94
C ALA A 76 1.52 52.47 -2.66
N PRO A 77 0.98 51.97 -1.50
CA PRO A 77 1.59 51.72 -0.18
C PRO A 77 1.06 50.49 0.65
N HIS A 78 1.48 50.44 1.93
CA HIS A 78 0.84 49.83 3.13
C HIS A 78 1.47 48.58 3.84
N LEU A 79 1.78 48.80 5.13
CA LEU A 79 2.02 47.87 6.27
C LEU A 79 0.69 47.73 7.08
N PRO A 80 0.50 46.88 8.15
CA PRO A 80 1.49 46.38 9.14
C PRO A 80 1.23 44.97 9.79
N LYS A 81 1.99 44.66 10.88
CA LYS A 81 1.77 43.62 11.97
C LYS A 81 2.14 42.15 11.63
N THR A 82 2.64 41.28 12.56
CA THR A 82 2.86 41.36 14.03
C THR A 82 3.92 40.34 14.55
N THR A 83 4.74 40.76 15.53
CA THR A 83 5.30 40.04 16.73
C THR A 83 5.78 38.57 16.72
N ASP A 84 7.06 38.42 17.09
CA ASP A 84 7.64 37.70 18.25
C ASP A 84 7.86 36.15 18.30
N ASP A 85 9.17 35.83 18.39
CA ASP A 85 9.86 34.88 19.30
C ASP A 85 9.44 33.40 19.47
N LYS A 86 10.38 32.50 19.10
CA LYS A 86 11.32 31.94 20.10
C LYS A 86 12.47 31.07 19.53
N SER A 87 13.67 31.36 20.03
CA SER A 87 14.64 30.40 20.65
C SER A 87 16.10 30.33 20.13
N ILE A 88 16.97 30.95 20.92
CA ILE A 88 18.21 30.39 21.51
C ILE A 88 19.33 29.88 20.56
N ASN A 89 20.38 30.70 20.42
CA ASN A 89 21.69 30.43 21.05
C ASN A 89 22.69 31.56 20.78
N GLU A 90 23.20 32.21 21.83
CA GLU A 90 24.54 32.80 21.77
C GLU A 90 25.17 32.84 23.18
N ALA A 91 26.49 32.81 23.24
CA ALA A 91 27.26 32.57 24.45
C ALA A 91 28.09 33.81 24.86
N ALA A 92 28.72 33.68 26.04
CA ALA A 92 29.78 34.52 26.60
C ALA A 92 29.38 35.72 27.49
N ASN A 93 29.66 35.53 28.78
CA ASN A 93 30.11 36.58 29.71
C ASN A 93 31.30 37.37 29.08
N ASN A 94 31.67 38.58 29.50
CA ASN A 94 31.67 39.07 30.88
C ASN A 94 31.93 40.60 30.96
N SER A 95 31.47 41.25 32.05
CA SER A 95 32.03 42.48 32.68
C SER A 95 32.12 43.80 31.84
N THR A 96 31.81 45.02 32.32
CA THR A 96 31.69 45.55 33.70
C THR A 96 30.75 46.79 33.76
N HIS A 97 30.08 47.02 34.90
CA HIS A 97 29.30 48.24 35.27
C HIS A 97 30.20 49.38 35.85
N PRO A 98 29.72 50.54 36.40
CA PRO A 98 28.35 51.15 36.42
C PRO A 98 28.21 52.69 36.16
N ALA A 99 26.99 53.12 35.78
CA ALA A 99 26.24 54.31 36.28
C ALA A 99 26.66 55.78 35.85
N PRO A 100 25.88 56.86 36.15
CA PRO A 100 25.07 57.53 35.10
C PRO A 100 24.91 59.09 35.19
N LEU A 101 23.88 59.63 34.50
CA LEU A 101 23.15 60.93 34.64
C LEU A 101 23.47 62.17 33.76
N SER A 102 22.45 62.53 32.96
CA SER A 102 21.77 63.85 32.88
C SER A 102 22.22 65.05 32.02
N ALA A 103 21.19 65.59 31.33
CA ALA A 103 20.83 67.01 31.11
C ALA A 103 21.58 67.92 30.09
N GLU A 104 20.95 68.07 28.92
CA GLU A 104 20.28 69.32 28.45
C GLU A 104 21.08 70.64 28.25
N ILE A 105 21.50 70.85 26.98
CA ILE A 105 21.39 72.05 26.11
C ILE A 105 21.31 73.47 26.74
N GLN A 106 22.19 74.39 26.28
CA GLN A 106 21.84 75.82 26.07
C GLN A 106 22.56 76.47 24.87
N LEU A 107 21.97 77.53 24.30
CA LEU A 107 22.36 78.24 23.06
C LEU A 107 23.18 79.53 23.30
N THR A 108 23.98 79.96 22.30
CA THR A 108 24.05 81.31 21.64
C THR A 108 25.30 81.39 20.72
N GLN A 109 25.25 81.77 19.43
CA GLN A 109 25.28 83.13 18.81
C GLN A 109 26.56 83.95 19.14
N THR A 110 27.33 84.58 18.23
CA THR A 110 27.20 84.86 16.76
C THR A 110 28.59 85.14 16.12
N ASP A 111 28.62 85.43 14.80
CA ASP A 111 29.58 86.26 14.02
C ASP A 111 30.53 85.62 12.98
N GLU A 112 30.82 86.41 11.94
CA GLU A 112 31.12 85.96 10.58
C GLU A 112 32.61 85.81 10.26
N HIS A 113 33.05 84.62 9.81
CA HIS A 113 34.16 84.51 8.85
C HIS A 113 34.16 83.23 7.94
N PRO A 114 33.02 82.69 7.47
CA PRO A 114 32.88 81.23 7.28
C PRO A 114 33.41 80.69 5.93
N LEU A 115 33.64 81.52 4.92
CA LEU A 115 33.75 81.07 3.52
C LEU A 115 35.14 80.57 3.10
N MET A 116 36.23 81.19 3.57
CA MET A 116 37.60 80.74 3.27
C MET A 116 37.99 79.47 4.06
N GLN A 117 37.49 79.33 5.28
CA GLN A 117 37.82 78.20 6.15
C GLN A 117 37.11 76.92 5.70
N ALA A 118 35.85 77.03 5.21
CA ALA A 118 35.13 75.91 4.61
C ALA A 118 35.83 75.32 3.37
N PHE A 119 36.49 76.16 2.55
CA PHE A 119 37.17 75.69 1.33
C PHE A 119 38.40 74.83 1.62
N GLU A 120 39.25 75.24 2.57
CA GLU A 120 40.41 74.42 2.96
C GLU A 120 40.00 73.17 3.76
N VAL A 121 38.94 73.24 4.59
CA VAL A 121 38.39 72.03 5.25
C VAL A 121 37.90 71.01 4.22
N CYS A 122 37.17 71.42 3.17
CA CYS A 122 36.75 70.52 2.09
C CYS A 122 37.95 69.92 1.31
N LYS A 123 38.99 70.72 1.07
CA LYS A 123 40.21 70.29 0.36
C LYS A 123 41.05 69.31 1.19
N GLN A 124 41.08 69.48 2.50
CA GLN A 124 41.75 68.59 3.45
C GLN A 124 40.95 67.30 3.68
N ALA A 125 39.61 67.38 3.73
CA ALA A 125 38.72 66.22 3.73
C ALA A 125 38.91 65.38 2.44
N ALA A 126 38.88 66.00 1.26
CA ALA A 126 39.07 65.30 -0.02
C ALA A 126 40.42 64.57 -0.11
N ARG A 127 41.51 65.19 0.37
CA ARG A 127 42.84 64.55 0.46
C ARG A 127 42.86 63.37 1.43
N THR A 128 42.20 63.51 2.58
CA THR A 128 42.11 62.45 3.60
C THR A 128 41.31 61.25 3.07
N THR A 129 40.16 61.49 2.41
CA THR A 129 39.35 60.44 1.78
C THR A 129 40.09 59.74 0.64
N THR A 130 40.87 60.48 -0.16
CA THR A 130 41.68 59.90 -1.25
C THR A 130 42.79 58.99 -0.71
N ASN A 131 43.47 59.41 0.36
CA ASN A 131 44.49 58.59 1.03
C ASN A 131 43.88 57.36 1.72
N ALA A 132 42.68 57.49 2.30
CA ALA A 132 41.94 56.37 2.87
C ALA A 132 41.53 55.34 1.80
N LEU A 133 41.00 55.78 0.65
CA LEU A 133 40.66 54.88 -0.48
C LEU A 133 41.91 54.19 -1.06
N SER A 134 43.03 54.91 -1.20
CA SER A 134 44.31 54.33 -1.65
C SER A 134 44.82 53.26 -0.69
N THR A 135 44.77 53.53 0.62
CA THR A 135 45.19 52.59 1.67
C THR A 135 44.27 51.37 1.72
N ALA A 136 42.95 51.56 1.61
CA ALA A 136 41.98 50.48 1.51
C ALA A 136 42.17 49.64 0.23
N GLY A 137 42.43 50.27 -0.91
CA GLY A 137 42.75 49.59 -2.16
C GLY A 137 44.01 48.74 -2.07
N HIS A 138 45.09 49.26 -1.49
CA HIS A 138 46.31 48.50 -1.21
C HIS A 138 46.08 47.36 -0.21
N ALA A 139 45.25 47.56 0.83
CA ALA A 139 44.88 46.51 1.77
C ALA A 139 44.07 45.38 1.11
N VAL A 140 43.08 45.71 0.26
CA VAL A 140 42.28 44.74 -0.50
C VAL A 140 43.13 43.99 -1.52
N VAL A 141 44.02 44.66 -2.25
CA VAL A 141 44.96 43.98 -3.17
C VAL A 141 45.93 43.07 -2.41
N LYS A 142 46.43 43.50 -1.24
CA LYS A 142 47.29 42.66 -0.38
C LYS A 142 46.54 41.45 0.17
N ALA A 143 45.30 41.63 0.64
CA ALA A 143 44.43 40.54 1.09
C ALA A 143 44.12 39.56 -0.04
N ALA A 144 43.68 40.03 -1.21
CA ALA A 144 43.41 39.19 -2.38
C ALA A 144 44.65 38.41 -2.84
N LYS A 145 45.84 39.02 -2.79
CA LYS A 145 47.11 38.37 -3.13
C LYS A 145 47.52 37.32 -2.07
N THR A 146 47.28 37.58 -0.78
CA THR A 146 47.52 36.61 0.30
C THR A 146 46.55 35.43 0.23
N THR A 147 45.25 35.68 0.04
CA THR A 147 44.23 34.63 -0.15
C THR A 147 44.48 33.82 -1.42
N GLY A 148 44.84 34.47 -2.53
CA GLY A 148 45.26 33.80 -3.75
C GLY A 148 46.50 32.93 -3.56
N HIS A 149 47.50 33.39 -2.79
CA HIS A 149 48.67 32.61 -2.46
C HIS A 149 48.35 31.43 -1.54
N ALA A 150 47.48 31.61 -0.53
CA ALA A 150 47.01 30.55 0.35
C ALA A 150 46.21 29.47 -0.41
N ILE A 151 45.31 29.86 -1.33
CA ILE A 151 44.61 28.94 -2.23
C ILE A 151 45.61 28.21 -3.14
N HIS A 152 46.62 28.90 -3.66
CA HIS A 152 47.63 28.27 -4.50
C HIS A 152 48.54 27.31 -3.72
N ILE A 153 48.86 27.60 -2.46
CA ILE A 153 49.57 26.69 -1.55
C ILE A 153 48.70 25.48 -1.23
N ALA A 154 47.42 25.68 -0.86
CA ALA A 154 46.49 24.59 -0.57
C ALA A 154 46.26 23.68 -1.80
N ALA A 155 46.07 24.26 -2.98
CA ALA A 155 45.98 23.51 -4.24
C ALA A 155 47.27 22.75 -4.56
N THR A 156 48.45 23.34 -4.28
CA THR A 156 49.75 22.67 -4.44
C THR A 156 49.94 21.55 -3.40
N ALA A 157 49.48 21.72 -2.16
CA ALA A 157 49.51 20.71 -1.11
C ALA A 157 48.59 19.53 -1.46
N VAL A 158 47.35 19.78 -1.89
CA VAL A 158 46.41 18.75 -2.37
C VAL A 158 46.97 18.04 -3.62
N LYS A 159 47.56 18.79 -4.57
CA LYS A 159 48.20 18.20 -5.75
C LYS A 159 49.41 17.34 -5.39
N THR A 160 50.21 17.77 -4.41
CA THR A 160 51.36 17.01 -3.91
C THR A 160 50.91 15.75 -3.15
N ALA A 161 49.92 15.87 -2.26
CA ALA A 161 49.31 14.74 -1.56
C ALA A 161 48.68 13.73 -2.54
N TRP A 162 48.03 14.20 -3.60
CA TRP A 162 47.50 13.36 -4.68
C TRP A 162 48.61 12.69 -5.49
N HIS A 163 49.72 13.37 -5.77
CA HIS A 163 50.89 12.75 -6.39
C HIS A 163 51.54 11.70 -5.49
N THR A 164 51.66 11.95 -4.18
CA THR A 164 52.15 10.96 -3.21
C THR A 164 51.21 9.76 -3.12
N PHE A 165 49.90 9.98 -2.98
CA PHE A 165 48.86 8.95 -2.98
C PHE A 165 48.92 8.08 -4.25
N THR A 166 48.94 8.71 -5.42
CA THR A 166 49.02 8.00 -6.71
C THR A 166 50.38 7.34 -6.97
N ASN A 167 51.43 7.65 -6.20
CA ASN A 167 52.74 7.01 -6.28
C ASN A 167 52.95 5.84 -5.29
N PHE A 168 52.04 5.58 -4.35
CA PHE A 168 52.10 4.36 -3.52
C PHE A 168 52.11 3.11 -4.41
N LYS A 169 52.95 2.11 -4.08
CA LYS A 169 53.09 0.88 -4.89
C LYS A 169 51.75 0.17 -5.15
N ALA A 170 50.86 0.10 -4.15
CA ALA A 170 49.52 -0.47 -4.29
C ALA A 170 48.64 0.34 -5.26
N VAL A 171 48.62 1.67 -5.13
CA VAL A 171 47.86 2.56 -6.02
C VAL A 171 48.44 2.57 -7.44
N GLN A 172 49.76 2.48 -7.59
CA GLN A 172 50.44 2.30 -8.88
C GLN A 172 50.11 0.95 -9.53
N LEU A 173 49.99 -0.14 -8.77
CA LEU A 173 49.52 -1.43 -9.28
C LEU A 173 48.09 -1.32 -9.80
N ILE A 174 47.19 -0.70 -9.03
CA ILE A 174 45.80 -0.43 -9.43
C ILE A 174 45.75 0.46 -10.70
N ILE A 175 46.52 1.55 -10.75
CA ILE A 175 46.60 2.45 -11.92
C ILE A 175 47.19 1.73 -13.14
N LYS A 176 48.22 0.89 -12.98
CA LYS A 176 48.79 0.09 -14.08
C LYS A 176 47.82 -0.97 -14.57
N PHE A 177 47.11 -1.64 -13.67
CA PHE A 177 46.04 -2.59 -14.00
C PHE A 177 44.94 -1.90 -14.82
N PHE A 178 44.38 -0.80 -14.31
CA PHE A 178 43.35 -0.06 -15.03
C PHE A 178 43.85 0.57 -16.34
N ARG A 179 45.10 1.05 -16.42
CA ARG A 179 45.69 1.52 -17.70
C ARG A 179 45.85 0.38 -18.72
N LYS A 180 46.30 -0.80 -18.29
CA LYS A 180 46.44 -1.99 -19.16
C LYS A 180 45.06 -2.50 -19.61
N ALA A 181 44.07 -2.48 -18.72
CA ALA A 181 42.68 -2.83 -19.02
C ALA A 181 41.96 -1.75 -19.88
N TYR A 182 42.35 -0.48 -19.80
CA TYR A 182 41.68 0.64 -20.48
C TYR A 182 41.67 0.50 -22.03
N GLY A 183 42.74 -0.05 -22.61
CA GLY A 183 42.82 -0.33 -24.04
C GLY A 183 41.71 -1.29 -24.51
N PRO A 184 41.67 -2.53 -23.98
CA PRO A 184 40.56 -3.46 -24.18
C PRO A 184 39.17 -2.89 -23.81
N TRP A 185 39.06 -2.20 -22.67
CA TRP A 185 37.83 -1.56 -22.16
C TRP A 185 37.24 -0.52 -23.13
N LYS A 186 38.07 0.14 -23.95
CA LYS A 186 37.63 1.07 -24.99
C LYS A 186 37.24 0.38 -26.31
N LYS A 187 37.70 -0.86 -26.54
CA LYS A 187 37.46 -1.68 -27.75
C LYS A 187 36.27 -2.65 -27.62
N ARG A 188 35.54 -2.61 -26.51
CA ARG A 188 34.39 -3.49 -26.24
C ARG A 188 33.31 -3.45 -27.32
N MET A 189 32.70 -4.61 -27.56
CA MET A 189 31.57 -4.76 -28.47
C MET A 189 30.41 -3.87 -28.02
N ARG A 190 29.77 -3.17 -28.95
CA ARG A 190 28.50 -2.46 -28.68
C ARG A 190 27.38 -3.38 -29.09
N PHE A 191 26.51 -3.76 -28.16
CA PHE A 191 25.36 -4.56 -28.54
C PHE A 191 24.41 -3.77 -29.46
N SER A 192 23.74 -4.50 -30.35
CA SER A 192 22.76 -3.96 -31.27
C SER A 192 21.45 -3.65 -30.54
N TYR A 193 20.66 -2.70 -31.04
CA TYR A 193 19.32 -2.49 -30.50
C TYR A 193 18.40 -3.71 -30.72
N ALA A 194 18.68 -4.56 -31.73
CA ALA A 194 18.01 -5.85 -31.89
C ALA A 194 18.29 -6.80 -30.72
N PHE A 195 19.54 -6.89 -30.24
CA PHE A 195 19.84 -7.68 -29.04
C PHE A 195 19.16 -7.11 -27.79
N TYR A 196 19.14 -5.79 -27.63
CA TYR A 196 18.38 -5.16 -26.55
C TYR A 196 16.87 -5.44 -26.65
N ALA A 197 16.28 -5.42 -27.85
CA ALA A 197 14.88 -5.74 -28.06
C ALA A 197 14.57 -7.21 -27.70
N ILE A 198 15.45 -8.14 -28.09
CA ILE A 198 15.33 -9.56 -27.69
C ILE A 198 15.38 -9.71 -26.16
N VAL A 199 16.37 -9.10 -25.49
CA VAL A 199 16.48 -9.15 -24.03
C VAL A 199 15.30 -8.46 -23.34
N PHE A 200 14.80 -7.36 -23.90
CA PHE A 200 13.62 -6.65 -23.41
C PHE A 200 12.38 -7.52 -23.49
N THR A 201 12.06 -8.09 -24.66
CA THR A 201 10.89 -8.95 -24.85
C THR A 201 10.99 -10.22 -24.00
N LEU A 202 12.13 -10.93 -24.02
CA LEU A 202 12.30 -12.17 -23.26
C LEU A 202 12.15 -11.93 -21.74
N LEU A 203 12.77 -10.88 -21.19
CA LEU A 203 12.63 -10.57 -19.77
C LEU A 203 11.20 -10.14 -19.43
N THR A 204 10.58 -9.28 -20.24
CA THR A 204 9.20 -8.83 -19.98
C THR A 204 8.22 -10.01 -20.02
N SER A 205 8.34 -10.91 -21.02
CA SER A 205 7.53 -12.12 -21.09
C SER A 205 7.79 -13.09 -19.92
N ALA A 206 9.04 -13.26 -19.50
CA ALA A 206 9.39 -14.10 -18.36
C ALA A 206 8.81 -13.56 -17.04
N GLU A 207 8.88 -12.25 -16.81
CA GLU A 207 8.25 -11.60 -15.65
C GLU A 207 6.72 -11.71 -15.72
N VAL A 208 6.06 -11.50 -16.87
CA VAL A 208 4.59 -11.75 -16.99
C VAL A 208 4.25 -13.18 -16.59
N ILE A 209 5.00 -14.17 -17.08
CA ILE A 209 4.76 -15.60 -16.76
C ILE A 209 5.01 -15.88 -15.28
N PHE A 210 6.09 -15.36 -14.70
CA PHE A 210 6.42 -15.56 -13.27
C PHE A 210 5.38 -14.92 -12.34
N LEU A 211 4.94 -13.70 -12.66
CA LEU A 211 3.91 -12.99 -11.90
C LEU A 211 2.56 -13.70 -11.98
N GLN A 212 2.18 -14.22 -13.15
CA GLN A 212 0.95 -14.98 -13.30
C GLN A 212 1.02 -16.35 -12.64
N TRP A 213 2.16 -17.04 -12.75
CA TRP A 213 2.43 -18.30 -12.07
C TRP A 213 2.26 -18.17 -10.55
N GLY A 214 2.72 -17.06 -9.97
CA GLY A 214 2.53 -16.74 -8.56
C GLY A 214 1.09 -16.48 -8.11
N MET A 215 0.10 -16.53 -9.01
CA MET A 215 -1.32 -16.39 -8.67
C MET A 215 -2.07 -17.72 -8.50
N TYR A 216 -1.44 -18.85 -8.82
CA TYR A 216 -2.09 -20.16 -8.84
C TYR A 216 -1.46 -21.12 -7.82
N SER A 217 -2.31 -21.91 -7.19
CA SER A 217 -1.93 -23.05 -6.34
C SER A 217 -2.25 -24.36 -7.06
N GLU A 218 -1.53 -25.44 -6.75
CA GLU A 218 -1.84 -26.75 -7.34
C GLU A 218 -3.13 -27.31 -6.72
N PRO A 219 -4.12 -27.74 -7.53
CA PRO A 219 -5.36 -28.28 -7.02
C PRO A 219 -5.15 -29.65 -6.36
N THR A 220 -5.69 -29.81 -5.16
CA THR A 220 -5.78 -31.10 -4.47
C THR A 220 -6.98 -31.88 -4.99
N TYR A 221 -6.83 -33.19 -5.15
CA TYR A 221 -7.91 -34.09 -5.58
C TYR A 221 -7.94 -35.30 -4.66
N ASP A 222 -9.09 -35.59 -4.05
CA ASP A 222 -9.26 -36.82 -3.30
C ASP A 222 -9.15 -38.05 -4.23
N LYS A 223 -8.68 -39.16 -3.67
CA LYS A 223 -8.54 -40.47 -4.33
C LYS A 223 -9.89 -41.07 -4.72
N SER A 224 -10.98 -40.64 -4.09
CA SER A 224 -12.36 -41.06 -4.41
C SER A 224 -12.89 -40.42 -5.70
N ASN A 225 -12.39 -39.24 -6.08
CA ASN A 225 -12.88 -38.49 -7.23
C ASN A 225 -12.17 -38.94 -8.53
N GLU A 226 -12.93 -39.56 -9.44
CA GLU A 226 -12.50 -39.85 -10.81
C GLU A 226 -12.40 -38.59 -11.68
N VAL A 227 -11.61 -37.60 -11.25
CA VAL A 227 -11.23 -36.46 -12.09
C VAL A 227 -10.23 -36.95 -13.14
N ASP A 228 -10.61 -36.79 -14.41
CA ASP A 228 -9.82 -37.24 -15.54
C ASP A 228 -8.46 -36.52 -15.62
N GLN A 229 -7.47 -37.20 -16.22
CA GLN A 229 -6.10 -36.68 -16.23
C GLN A 229 -5.95 -35.39 -17.07
N THR A 230 -6.85 -35.13 -18.02
CA THR A 230 -6.89 -33.87 -18.77
C THR A 230 -7.29 -32.72 -17.87
N THR A 231 -8.36 -32.86 -17.07
CA THR A 231 -8.77 -31.84 -16.10
C THR A 231 -7.69 -31.58 -15.06
N LYS A 232 -7.02 -32.62 -14.55
CA LYS A 232 -5.86 -32.46 -13.64
C LYS A 232 -4.71 -31.67 -14.27
N ILE A 233 -4.40 -31.93 -15.55
CA ILE A 233 -3.37 -31.17 -16.28
C ILE A 233 -3.81 -29.71 -16.52
N LEU A 234 -5.06 -29.47 -16.92
CA LEU A 234 -5.58 -28.13 -17.23
C LEU A 234 -5.68 -27.23 -15.99
N ASN A 235 -6.07 -27.79 -14.85
CA ASN A 235 -6.21 -27.05 -13.60
C ASN A 235 -4.90 -26.96 -12.80
N SER A 236 -3.88 -27.76 -13.13
CA SER A 236 -2.54 -27.58 -12.56
C SER A 236 -2.01 -26.16 -12.78
N VAL A 237 -1.08 -25.70 -11.94
CA VAL A 237 -0.46 -24.36 -12.09
C VAL A 237 0.15 -24.20 -13.49
N ALA A 238 0.81 -25.25 -14.01
CA ALA A 238 1.35 -25.24 -15.36
C ALA A 238 0.26 -25.16 -16.45
N GLY A 239 -0.89 -25.83 -16.23
CA GLY A 239 -2.06 -25.76 -17.10
C GLY A 239 -2.70 -24.37 -17.13
N GLN A 240 -2.91 -23.76 -15.95
CA GLN A 240 -3.48 -22.42 -15.81
C GLN A 240 -2.59 -21.34 -16.43
N VAL A 241 -1.28 -21.38 -16.19
CA VAL A 241 -0.30 -20.48 -16.85
C VAL A 241 -0.29 -20.70 -18.37
N THR A 242 -0.37 -21.95 -18.83
CA THR A 242 -0.45 -22.25 -20.27
C THR A 242 -1.74 -21.67 -20.87
N LYS A 243 -2.89 -21.84 -20.20
CA LYS A 243 -4.19 -21.28 -20.59
C LYS A 243 -4.12 -19.75 -20.67
N PHE A 244 -3.52 -19.08 -19.69
CA PHE A 244 -3.37 -17.63 -19.66
C PHE A 244 -2.63 -17.06 -20.89
N VAL A 245 -1.66 -17.81 -21.43
CA VAL A 245 -0.96 -17.46 -22.67
C VAL A 245 -1.74 -17.90 -23.91
N SER A 246 -2.30 -19.12 -23.92
CA SER A 246 -2.95 -19.70 -25.11
C SER A 246 -4.32 -19.11 -25.41
N GLN A 247 -5.04 -18.56 -24.42
CA GLN A 247 -6.35 -17.92 -24.60
C GLN A 247 -6.32 -16.74 -25.60
N MET A 248 -5.15 -16.13 -25.82
CA MET A 248 -4.95 -15.14 -26.89
C MET A 248 -5.20 -15.71 -28.28
N TYR A 249 -4.79 -16.96 -28.51
CA TYR A 249 -4.96 -17.65 -29.79
C TYR A 249 -6.29 -18.40 -29.86
N LEU A 250 -6.70 -19.02 -28.74
CA LEU A 250 -7.86 -19.92 -28.67
C LEU A 250 -9.18 -19.20 -28.40
N GLU A 251 -9.19 -18.22 -27.50
CA GLU A 251 -10.40 -17.54 -27.01
C GLU A 251 -10.48 -16.06 -27.46
N GLN A 252 -9.47 -15.57 -28.19
CA GLN A 252 -9.29 -14.15 -28.54
C GLN A 252 -9.26 -13.21 -27.31
N LYS A 253 -8.77 -13.71 -26.17
CA LYS A 253 -8.60 -12.99 -24.91
C LYS A 253 -7.13 -12.60 -24.72
N TYR A 254 -6.82 -11.29 -24.70
CA TYR A 254 -5.45 -10.80 -24.86
C TYR A 254 -4.77 -10.34 -23.54
N GLN A 255 -5.16 -10.87 -22.38
CA GLN A 255 -4.64 -10.42 -21.08
C GLN A 255 -3.12 -10.59 -20.96
N PHE A 256 -2.54 -11.65 -21.54
CA PHE A 256 -1.08 -11.78 -21.64
C PHE A 256 -0.42 -10.58 -22.34
N LEU A 257 -1.03 -10.03 -23.40
CA LEU A 257 -0.52 -8.82 -24.06
C LEU A 257 -0.77 -7.55 -23.22
N LEU A 258 -1.85 -7.50 -22.45
CA LEU A 258 -2.13 -6.40 -21.52
C LEU A 258 -1.08 -6.31 -20.41
N SER A 259 -0.75 -7.45 -19.78
CA SER A 259 0.33 -7.54 -18.79
C SER A 259 1.69 -7.24 -19.44
N LEU A 260 1.95 -7.75 -20.64
CA LEU A 260 3.18 -7.47 -21.40
C LEU A 260 3.32 -5.98 -21.73
N PHE A 261 2.25 -5.30 -22.16
CA PHE A 261 2.21 -3.86 -22.39
C PHE A 261 2.50 -3.09 -21.10
N THR A 262 1.84 -3.45 -20.00
CA THR A 262 1.98 -2.78 -18.71
C THR A 262 3.43 -2.87 -18.21
N LEU A 263 4.02 -4.06 -18.18
CA LEU A 263 5.42 -4.25 -17.81
C LEU A 263 6.39 -3.57 -18.79
N ALA A 264 6.12 -3.62 -20.10
CA ALA A 264 6.95 -2.97 -21.11
C ALA A 264 7.00 -1.44 -20.91
N VAL A 265 5.88 -0.78 -20.58
CA VAL A 265 5.86 0.65 -20.27
C VAL A 265 6.70 0.97 -19.03
N ILE A 266 6.60 0.16 -17.97
CA ILE A 266 7.40 0.32 -16.75
C ILE A 266 8.90 0.13 -17.04
N TYR A 267 9.27 -0.88 -17.84
CA TYR A 267 10.66 -1.12 -18.24
C TYR A 267 11.21 0.03 -19.11
N LEU A 268 10.39 0.59 -20.03
CA LEU A 268 10.77 1.76 -20.82
C LEU A 268 11.04 2.99 -19.93
N VAL A 269 10.27 3.22 -18.86
CA VAL A 269 10.55 4.26 -17.86
C VAL A 269 11.96 4.06 -17.27
N PHE A 270 12.29 2.86 -16.78
CA PHE A 270 13.64 2.57 -16.28
C PHE A 270 14.73 2.80 -17.35
N ILE A 271 14.51 2.38 -18.60
CA ILE A 271 15.48 2.54 -19.70
C ILE A 271 15.73 4.02 -20.01
N PHE A 272 14.69 4.86 -20.11
CA PHE A 272 14.85 6.27 -20.49
C PHE A 272 15.33 7.16 -19.33
N VAL A 273 14.84 6.90 -18.11
CA VAL A 273 15.28 7.62 -16.89
C VAL A 273 16.75 7.33 -16.61
N THR A 274 17.16 6.07 -16.52
CA THR A 274 18.58 5.72 -16.30
C THR A 274 19.45 6.04 -17.52
N ASN A 275 18.89 5.93 -18.73
CA ASN A 275 19.58 5.93 -20.03
C ASN A 275 20.66 4.83 -20.14
N ARG A 276 20.46 3.71 -19.43
CA ARG A 276 21.45 2.65 -19.21
C ARG A 276 20.77 1.29 -19.26
N PHE A 277 20.70 0.67 -20.43
CA PHE A 277 19.95 -0.57 -20.66
C PHE A 277 20.16 -1.61 -19.54
N TRP A 278 21.39 -2.08 -19.32
CA TRP A 278 21.68 -3.09 -18.28
C TRP A 278 21.41 -2.67 -16.84
N ILE A 279 21.41 -1.37 -16.53
CA ILE A 279 21.02 -0.87 -15.19
C ILE A 279 19.50 -0.84 -15.08
N ALA A 280 18.79 -0.46 -16.15
CA ALA A 280 17.34 -0.57 -16.21
C ALA A 280 16.87 -2.03 -16.14
N THR A 281 17.53 -2.95 -16.86
CA THR A 281 17.31 -4.40 -16.80
C THR A 281 17.46 -4.91 -15.37
N LEU A 282 18.54 -4.52 -14.70
CA LEU A 282 18.82 -4.87 -13.31
C LEU A 282 17.72 -4.37 -12.36
N LEU A 283 17.34 -3.09 -12.43
CA LEU A 283 16.32 -2.51 -11.57
C LEU A 283 14.93 -3.10 -11.83
N PHE A 284 14.57 -3.33 -13.09
CA PHE A 284 13.30 -3.92 -13.50
C PHE A 284 13.18 -5.37 -13.00
N GLY A 285 14.19 -6.21 -13.24
CA GLY A 285 14.17 -7.61 -12.78
C GLY A 285 14.21 -7.72 -11.25
N ILE A 286 15.00 -6.89 -10.55
CA ILE A 286 14.94 -6.84 -9.08
C ILE A 286 13.52 -6.50 -8.60
N LEU A 287 12.88 -5.48 -9.19
CA LEU A 287 11.54 -5.07 -8.79
C LEU A 287 10.52 -6.19 -8.97
N PHE A 288 10.44 -6.81 -10.16
CA PHE A 288 9.39 -7.79 -10.46
C PHE A 288 9.67 -9.19 -9.93
N THR A 289 10.94 -9.60 -9.81
CA THR A 289 11.28 -10.83 -9.06
C THR A 289 10.91 -10.69 -7.58
N VAL A 290 11.22 -9.54 -6.92
CA VAL A 290 10.84 -9.31 -5.51
C VAL A 290 9.33 -9.20 -5.36
N TYR A 291 8.66 -8.42 -6.20
CA TYR A 291 7.20 -8.28 -6.17
C TYR A 291 6.49 -9.62 -6.40
N GLY A 292 6.88 -10.39 -7.43
CA GLY A 292 6.28 -11.71 -7.70
C GLY A 292 6.51 -12.74 -6.59
N THR A 293 7.70 -12.76 -5.99
CA THR A 293 8.00 -13.64 -4.84
C THR A 293 7.12 -13.27 -3.64
N ALA A 294 7.07 -11.99 -3.27
CA ALA A 294 6.25 -11.51 -2.16
C ALA A 294 4.75 -11.71 -2.42
N ASN A 295 4.31 -11.52 -3.67
CA ASN A 295 2.92 -11.67 -4.08
C ASN A 295 2.46 -13.12 -4.05
N SER A 296 3.31 -14.06 -4.48
CA SER A 296 3.02 -15.51 -4.39
C SER A 296 2.93 -15.96 -2.93
N VAL A 297 3.80 -15.46 -2.05
CA VAL A 297 3.70 -15.73 -0.60
C VAL A 297 2.43 -15.11 -0.01
N LYS A 298 2.08 -13.86 -0.34
CA LYS A 298 0.83 -13.23 0.13
C LYS A 298 -0.41 -14.00 -0.36
N MET A 299 -0.44 -14.41 -1.63
CA MET A 299 -1.55 -15.14 -2.23
C MET A 299 -1.76 -16.50 -1.55
N GLY A 300 -0.70 -17.29 -1.38
CA GLY A 300 -0.78 -18.59 -0.71
C GLY A 300 -1.13 -18.51 0.78
N LEU A 301 -0.94 -17.36 1.43
CA LEU A 301 -1.32 -17.14 2.83
C LEU A 301 -2.75 -16.62 2.98
N ARG A 302 -3.11 -15.59 2.21
CA ARG A 302 -4.30 -14.75 2.46
C ARG A 302 -5.36 -14.78 1.37
N ASN A 303 -5.18 -15.56 0.29
CA ASN A 303 -6.00 -15.44 -0.92
C ASN A 303 -6.08 -13.98 -1.43
N GLU A 304 -4.99 -13.20 -1.29
CA GLU A 304 -4.94 -11.77 -1.67
C GLU A 304 -3.69 -11.43 -2.49
N SER A 305 -3.86 -10.59 -3.50
CA SER A 305 -2.76 -9.98 -4.25
C SER A 305 -2.13 -8.81 -3.50
N ILE A 306 -0.90 -8.42 -3.84
CA ILE A 306 -0.30 -7.19 -3.32
C ILE A 306 -0.98 -5.99 -3.98
N ILE A 307 -1.51 -5.10 -3.13
CA ILE A 307 -2.22 -3.88 -3.51
C ILE A 307 -1.45 -2.62 -3.05
N PRO A 308 -1.75 -1.42 -3.59
CA PRO A 308 -1.07 -0.19 -3.20
C PRO A 308 -1.16 0.15 -1.72
N ALA A 309 -2.22 -0.31 -1.03
CA ALA A 309 -2.40 -0.15 0.40
C ALA A 309 -1.32 -0.88 1.23
N ASP A 310 -0.77 -1.99 0.73
CA ASP A 310 0.32 -2.75 1.38
C ASP A 310 1.64 -1.95 1.45
N LEU A 311 1.82 -0.92 0.61
CA LEU A 311 2.99 -0.03 0.70
C LEU A 311 3.03 0.74 2.03
N SER A 312 1.90 0.84 2.74
CA SER A 312 1.83 1.43 4.08
C SER A 312 2.69 0.69 5.12
N PHE A 313 2.87 -0.63 5.00
CA PHE A 313 3.78 -1.38 5.88
C PHE A 313 5.25 -0.99 5.68
N VAL A 314 5.63 -0.60 4.46
CA VAL A 314 7.00 -0.13 4.14
C VAL A 314 7.21 1.30 4.62
N THR A 315 6.24 2.19 4.40
CA THR A 315 6.33 3.61 4.80
C THR A 315 6.06 3.86 6.28
N GLY A 316 5.31 2.97 6.95
CA GLY A 316 5.00 3.00 8.39
C GLY A 316 6.16 2.59 9.30
N GLY A 317 7.27 2.09 8.74
CA GLY A 317 8.50 1.75 9.49
C GLY A 317 8.76 0.25 9.69
N ASP A 318 7.82 -0.63 9.34
CA ASP A 318 7.90 -2.08 9.59
C ASP A 318 8.69 -2.87 8.53
N SER A 319 9.41 -2.21 7.63
CA SER A 319 10.18 -2.86 6.56
C SER A 319 11.15 -3.97 7.04
N GLY A 320 11.72 -3.84 8.24
CA GLY A 320 12.55 -4.89 8.87
C GLY A 320 11.77 -6.00 9.57
N LYS A 321 10.48 -5.78 9.87
CA LYS A 321 9.57 -6.74 10.50
C LYS A 321 8.73 -7.52 9.47
N LEU A 322 8.61 -7.06 8.22
CA LEU A 322 7.88 -7.76 7.15
C LEU A 322 8.27 -9.24 6.97
N LEU A 323 9.52 -9.60 7.30
CA LEU A 323 10.00 -10.98 7.27
C LEU A 323 9.35 -11.89 8.32
N SER A 324 8.78 -11.36 9.42
CA SER A 324 8.10 -12.18 10.44
C SER A 324 6.75 -12.74 9.99
N PHE A 325 6.19 -12.22 8.89
CA PHE A 325 4.97 -12.75 8.28
C PHE A 325 5.25 -13.87 7.25
N ILE A 326 6.52 -14.17 6.94
CA ILE A 326 6.87 -15.24 5.99
C ILE A 326 6.99 -16.56 6.77
N PRO A 327 6.16 -17.59 6.47
CA PRO A 327 6.27 -18.88 7.14
C PRO A 327 7.57 -19.59 6.77
N LYS A 328 8.00 -20.51 7.63
CA LYS A 328 9.23 -21.30 7.41
C LYS A 328 9.16 -22.13 6.12
N GLU A 329 7.97 -22.59 5.71
CA GLU A 329 7.78 -23.33 4.47
C GLU A 329 8.12 -22.49 3.22
N SER A 330 7.63 -21.25 3.15
CA SER A 330 7.93 -20.32 2.06
C SER A 330 9.40 -19.92 2.00
N GLN A 331 10.17 -20.08 3.08
CA GLN A 331 11.58 -19.69 3.13
C GLN A 331 12.42 -20.42 2.06
N SER A 332 12.08 -21.67 1.71
CA SER A 332 12.76 -22.41 0.64
C SER A 332 12.56 -21.74 -0.73
N PHE A 333 11.32 -21.35 -1.04
CA PHE A 333 10.97 -20.61 -2.26
C PHE A 333 11.64 -19.23 -2.29
N VAL A 334 11.58 -18.48 -1.20
CA VAL A 334 12.24 -17.15 -1.06
C VAL A 334 13.75 -17.25 -1.26
N ASN A 335 14.40 -18.27 -0.68
CA ASN A 335 15.84 -18.51 -0.87
C ASN A 335 16.19 -18.91 -2.32
N GLY A 336 15.31 -19.67 -2.98
CA GLY A 336 15.41 -20.00 -4.40
C GLY A 336 15.34 -18.75 -5.28
N ALA A 337 14.32 -17.91 -5.08
CA ALA A 337 14.16 -16.64 -5.78
C ALA A 337 15.36 -15.69 -5.55
N ALA A 338 15.85 -15.58 -4.31
CA ALA A 338 17.05 -14.82 -3.99
C ALA A 338 18.30 -15.35 -4.73
N THR A 339 18.44 -16.67 -4.86
CA THR A 339 19.55 -17.29 -5.60
C THR A 339 19.48 -16.99 -7.10
N VAL A 340 18.30 -17.10 -7.72
CA VAL A 340 18.05 -16.70 -9.12
C VAL A 340 18.39 -15.22 -9.31
N LEU A 341 17.97 -14.36 -8.37
CA LEU A 341 18.24 -12.94 -8.41
C LEU A 341 19.73 -12.61 -8.33
N VAL A 342 20.52 -13.30 -7.49
CA VAL A 342 21.98 -13.14 -7.43
C VAL A 342 22.64 -13.48 -8.77
N TRP A 343 22.22 -14.57 -9.43
CA TRP A 343 22.72 -14.91 -10.77
C TRP A 343 22.31 -13.88 -11.83
N PHE A 344 21.07 -13.39 -11.78
CA PHE A 344 20.60 -12.32 -12.66
C PHE A 344 21.40 -11.02 -12.48
N ILE A 345 21.64 -10.59 -11.23
CA ILE A 345 22.50 -9.45 -10.89
C ILE A 345 23.90 -9.64 -11.48
N CYS A 346 24.51 -10.82 -11.30
CA CYS A 346 25.82 -11.13 -11.86
C CYS A 346 25.83 -11.04 -13.40
N CYS A 347 24.82 -11.60 -14.07
CA CYS A 347 24.65 -11.52 -15.52
C CYS A 347 24.51 -10.06 -16.01
N CYS A 348 23.66 -9.25 -15.37
CA CYS A 348 23.51 -7.84 -15.71
C CYS A 348 24.81 -7.04 -15.51
N ILE A 349 25.57 -7.31 -14.44
CA ILE A 349 26.89 -6.70 -14.19
C ILE A 349 27.89 -7.11 -15.28
N VAL A 350 27.95 -8.39 -15.63
CA VAL A 350 28.83 -8.91 -16.70
C VAL A 350 28.48 -8.27 -18.04
N PHE A 351 27.20 -8.22 -18.42
CA PHE A 351 26.78 -7.56 -19.66
C PHE A 351 27.03 -6.05 -19.64
N PHE A 352 26.82 -5.36 -18.51
CA PHE A 352 27.18 -3.94 -18.34
C PHE A 352 28.69 -3.69 -18.49
N ILE A 353 29.53 -4.63 -18.02
CA ILE A 353 30.99 -4.59 -18.17
C ILE A 353 31.42 -4.92 -19.60
N ILE A 354 30.74 -5.83 -20.30
CA ILE A 354 31.08 -6.22 -21.68
C ILE A 354 30.58 -5.19 -22.70
N ASP A 355 29.46 -4.51 -22.44
CA ASP A 355 28.86 -3.60 -23.42
C ASP A 355 29.64 -2.28 -23.54
N GLY A 356 30.08 -1.97 -24.75
CA GLY A 356 30.69 -0.71 -25.13
C GLY A 356 29.68 0.43 -25.27
N ARG A 357 28.37 0.14 -25.36
CA ARG A 357 27.31 1.15 -25.47
C ARG A 357 26.99 1.74 -24.10
N ARG A 358 27.57 2.91 -23.83
CA ARG A 358 27.41 3.58 -22.53
C ARG A 358 26.03 4.20 -22.31
N SER A 359 25.37 4.71 -23.35
CA SER A 359 24.07 5.37 -23.25
C SER A 359 23.10 4.74 -24.24
N PHE A 360 21.84 4.52 -23.83
CA PHE A 360 20.80 3.98 -24.70
C PHE A 360 20.42 5.00 -25.79
N ILE A 361 20.07 6.23 -25.38
CA ILE A 361 20.03 7.44 -26.21
C ILE A 361 21.34 8.20 -26.02
N TYR A 362 22.04 8.53 -27.10
CA TYR A 362 23.25 9.34 -27.04
C TYR A 362 22.92 10.76 -26.54
N CYS A 363 23.47 11.19 -25.40
CA CYS A 363 23.30 12.54 -24.86
C CYS A 363 24.57 13.02 -24.14
N SER A 364 24.77 14.34 -24.03
CA SER A 364 25.95 14.94 -23.35
C SER A 364 25.52 15.88 -22.22
N TRP A 365 25.24 15.32 -21.05
CA TRP A 365 24.73 16.07 -19.89
C TRP A 365 25.65 17.20 -19.41
N LYS A 366 26.98 17.04 -19.54
CA LYS A 366 27.95 18.09 -19.16
C LYS A 366 28.09 19.22 -20.18
N ARG A 367 27.64 19.01 -21.42
CA ARG A 367 27.75 19.95 -22.55
C ARG A 367 26.60 19.72 -23.55
N PRO A 368 25.33 19.98 -23.17
CA PRO A 368 24.18 19.69 -24.01
C PRO A 368 24.17 20.57 -25.27
N PHE A 369 24.46 21.87 -25.11
CA PHE A 369 24.47 22.84 -26.22
C PHE A 369 25.75 22.83 -27.08
N ALA A 370 26.74 21.99 -26.79
CA ALA A 370 28.02 22.02 -27.51
C ALA A 370 27.99 21.43 -28.93
N SER A 371 26.88 20.80 -29.33
CA SER A 371 26.60 20.45 -30.73
C SER A 371 25.12 20.15 -30.91
N ILE A 372 24.61 20.29 -32.14
CA ILE A 372 23.23 19.93 -32.50
C ILE A 372 22.94 18.47 -32.08
N LYS A 373 23.89 17.54 -32.32
CA LYS A 373 23.77 16.12 -31.94
C LYS A 373 23.71 15.89 -30.42
N ASN A 374 24.41 16.71 -29.63
CA ASN A 374 24.33 16.64 -28.17
C ASN A 374 23.02 17.22 -27.65
N PHE A 375 22.54 18.30 -28.27
CA PHE A 375 21.29 18.97 -27.91
C PHE A 375 20.09 18.09 -28.25
N THR A 376 19.95 17.65 -29.50
CA THR A 376 18.87 16.75 -29.94
C THR A 376 18.84 15.48 -29.11
N GLY A 377 19.98 14.80 -28.93
CA GLY A 377 20.04 13.58 -28.12
C GLY A 377 19.71 13.77 -26.64
N THR A 378 19.96 14.97 -26.07
CA THR A 378 19.55 15.30 -24.70
C THR A 378 18.05 15.59 -24.64
N LEU A 379 17.51 16.33 -25.61
CA LEU A 379 16.08 16.60 -25.74
C LEU A 379 15.27 15.31 -25.95
N THR A 380 15.68 14.44 -26.88
CA THR A 380 15.05 13.14 -27.13
C THR A 380 15.02 12.27 -25.88
N ARG A 381 16.07 12.27 -25.04
CA ARG A 381 16.05 11.55 -23.75
C ARG A 381 15.02 12.15 -22.78
N ILE A 382 14.99 13.48 -22.65
CA ILE A 382 14.06 14.17 -21.75
C ILE A 382 12.61 13.90 -22.18
N VAL A 383 12.32 14.06 -23.48
CA VAL A 383 11.00 13.76 -24.06
C VAL A 383 10.64 12.28 -23.86
N ALA A 384 11.52 11.33 -24.20
CA ALA A 384 11.24 9.91 -24.02
C ALA A 384 10.96 9.53 -22.55
N ALA A 385 11.75 10.06 -21.60
CA ALA A 385 11.51 9.85 -20.18
C ALA A 385 10.17 10.43 -19.73
N ILE A 386 9.90 11.71 -20.03
CA ILE A 386 8.64 12.38 -19.67
C ILE A 386 7.45 11.67 -20.31
N SER A 387 7.50 11.33 -21.60
CA SER A 387 6.42 10.62 -22.30
C SER A 387 6.17 9.23 -21.73
N SER A 388 7.22 8.47 -21.37
CA SER A 388 7.04 7.15 -20.73
C SER A 388 6.40 7.24 -19.34
N ILE A 389 6.81 8.23 -18.52
CA ILE A 389 6.22 8.49 -17.20
C ILE A 389 4.78 8.97 -17.34
N ALA A 390 4.53 9.93 -18.23
CA ALA A 390 3.19 10.46 -18.49
C ALA A 390 2.24 9.38 -19.04
N LEU A 391 2.72 8.46 -19.89
CA LEU A 391 1.94 7.31 -20.34
C LEU A 391 1.60 6.38 -19.18
N LEU A 392 2.57 6.01 -18.33
CA LEU A 392 2.33 5.15 -17.17
C LEU A 392 1.35 5.77 -16.17
N CYS A 393 1.55 7.04 -15.80
CA CYS A 393 0.66 7.76 -14.91
C CYS A 393 -0.74 7.93 -15.51
N SER A 394 -0.84 8.29 -16.79
CA SER A 394 -2.13 8.42 -17.48
C SER A 394 -2.86 7.07 -17.57
N TYR A 395 -2.14 5.99 -17.85
CA TYR A 395 -2.71 4.64 -17.92
C TYR A 395 -3.28 4.22 -16.57
N SER A 396 -2.45 4.22 -15.51
CA SER A 396 -2.89 3.85 -14.15
C SER A 396 -4.03 4.72 -13.62
N TRP A 397 -3.95 6.06 -13.77
CA TRP A 397 -4.98 6.97 -13.24
C TRP A 397 -6.36 6.83 -13.91
N ASN A 398 -6.40 6.25 -15.11
CA ASN A 398 -7.61 6.06 -15.90
C ASN A 398 -8.08 4.59 -15.93
N LEU A 399 -7.24 3.62 -15.55
CA LEU A 399 -7.52 2.18 -15.67
C LEU A 399 -8.76 1.74 -14.85
N SER A 400 -9.01 2.36 -13.70
CA SER A 400 -10.21 2.13 -12.86
C SER A 400 -11.38 3.09 -13.14
N VAL A 401 -11.32 3.88 -14.23
CA VAL A 401 -12.39 4.83 -14.59
C VAL A 401 -13.16 4.30 -15.82
N PRO A 402 -14.41 3.80 -15.66
CA PRO A 402 -15.21 3.31 -16.77
C PRO A 402 -15.35 4.34 -17.90
N GLY A 403 -15.21 3.88 -19.15
CA GLY A 403 -15.28 4.73 -20.34
C GLY A 403 -14.05 5.62 -20.59
N SER A 404 -13.00 5.54 -19.76
CA SER A 404 -11.73 6.22 -20.04
C SER A 404 -10.98 5.56 -21.21
N TRP A 405 -9.94 6.24 -21.72
CA TRP A 405 -9.09 5.66 -22.78
C TRP A 405 -8.36 4.39 -22.30
N ALA A 406 -7.87 4.38 -21.07
CA ALA A 406 -7.08 3.27 -20.51
C ALA A 406 -7.97 2.06 -20.19
N TYR A 407 -9.15 2.31 -19.60
CA TYR A 407 -10.17 1.29 -19.36
C TYR A 407 -10.63 0.67 -20.68
N SER A 408 -10.92 1.49 -21.70
CA SER A 408 -11.40 1.01 -23.00
C SER A 408 -10.32 0.24 -23.78
N PHE A 409 -9.07 0.71 -23.74
CA PHE A 409 -7.93 0.00 -24.31
C PHE A 409 -7.69 -1.34 -23.61
N ALA A 410 -7.64 -1.35 -22.28
CA ALA A 410 -7.49 -2.59 -21.51
C ALA A 410 -8.66 -3.55 -21.77
N GLY A 411 -9.89 -3.05 -21.81
CA GLY A 411 -11.09 -3.83 -22.12
C GLY A 411 -11.07 -4.47 -23.52
N SER A 412 -10.54 -3.75 -24.53
CA SER A 412 -10.30 -4.32 -25.87
C SER A 412 -9.25 -5.44 -25.91
N LEU A 413 -8.44 -5.57 -24.84
CA LEU A 413 -7.50 -6.68 -24.62
C LEU A 413 -8.03 -7.73 -23.62
N GLY A 414 -9.29 -7.65 -23.20
CA GLY A 414 -9.92 -8.61 -22.30
C GLY A 414 -9.84 -8.28 -20.80
N TYR A 415 -9.53 -7.03 -20.43
CA TYR A 415 -9.61 -6.58 -19.03
C TYR A 415 -11.05 -6.62 -18.51
N THR A 416 -11.27 -7.36 -17.43
CA THR A 416 -12.56 -7.47 -16.74
C THR A 416 -12.33 -7.27 -15.24
N PRO A 417 -12.43 -6.02 -14.73
CA PRO A 417 -12.03 -5.71 -13.36
C PRO A 417 -12.97 -6.30 -12.31
N SER A 418 -12.38 -6.87 -11.26
CA SER A 418 -13.06 -7.37 -10.05
C SER A 418 -12.44 -6.74 -8.79
N LEU A 419 -12.31 -5.41 -8.75
CA LEU A 419 -11.39 -4.70 -7.85
C LEU A 419 -11.52 -5.02 -6.34
N PHE A 420 -12.71 -5.40 -5.88
CA PHE A 420 -12.94 -5.80 -4.48
C PHE A 420 -12.39 -7.20 -4.16
N ASP A 421 -12.30 -8.09 -5.15
CA ASP A 421 -11.61 -9.39 -5.06
C ASP A 421 -10.27 -9.31 -5.80
N THR A 422 -9.22 -9.11 -5.00
CA THR A 422 -7.86 -9.00 -5.52
C THR A 422 -7.27 -10.32 -6.03
N LYS A 423 -7.82 -11.48 -5.66
CA LYS A 423 -7.44 -12.81 -6.15
C LYS A 423 -8.01 -13.03 -7.54
N ILE A 424 -9.33 -12.94 -7.71
CA ILE A 424 -9.99 -13.07 -9.02
C ILE A 424 -9.46 -12.02 -10.00
N ASP A 425 -9.31 -10.76 -9.56
CA ASP A 425 -8.80 -9.70 -10.44
C ASP A 425 -7.35 -9.98 -10.89
N ALA A 426 -6.47 -10.41 -9.98
CA ALA A 426 -5.08 -10.70 -10.34
C ALA A 426 -4.92 -12.00 -11.15
N GLN A 427 -5.72 -13.03 -10.86
CA GLN A 427 -5.76 -14.27 -11.65
C GLN A 427 -6.31 -14.04 -13.07
N THR A 428 -7.22 -13.08 -13.25
CA THR A 428 -7.83 -12.76 -14.55
C THR A 428 -7.01 -11.73 -15.35
N ASN A 429 -6.62 -10.61 -14.72
CA ASN A 429 -6.05 -9.43 -15.37
C ASN A 429 -4.52 -9.29 -15.17
N GLY A 430 -3.93 -10.12 -14.31
CA GLY A 430 -2.53 -10.08 -13.90
C GLY A 430 -2.26 -9.11 -12.75
N PRO A 431 -1.46 -9.47 -11.73
CA PRO A 431 -1.37 -8.74 -10.46
C PRO A 431 -0.90 -7.29 -10.59
N VAL A 432 -0.06 -6.98 -11.59
CA VAL A 432 0.40 -5.59 -11.82
C VAL A 432 -0.71 -4.72 -12.43
N THR A 433 -1.64 -5.30 -13.19
CA THR A 433 -2.83 -4.59 -13.68
C THR A 433 -3.74 -4.24 -12.51
N THR A 434 -3.99 -5.21 -11.62
CA THR A 434 -4.72 -5.06 -10.34
C THR A 434 -4.09 -4.00 -9.43
N PHE A 435 -2.76 -4.01 -9.28
CA PHE A 435 -2.06 -3.01 -8.49
C PHE A 435 -2.25 -1.60 -9.08
N LEU A 436 -2.17 -1.44 -10.40
CA LEU A 436 -2.29 -0.13 -11.07
C LEU A 436 -3.73 0.39 -11.15
N SER A 437 -4.75 -0.47 -11.15
CA SER A 437 -6.16 -0.07 -11.11
C SER A 437 -6.56 0.42 -9.72
N LEU A 438 -6.02 -0.20 -8.67
CA LEU A 438 -6.19 0.19 -7.26
C LEU A 438 -5.33 1.38 -6.82
N ALA A 439 -4.40 1.86 -7.67
CA ALA A 439 -3.50 2.98 -7.34
C ALA A 439 -4.23 4.32 -7.15
N LYS A 440 -5.50 4.40 -7.59
CA LYS A 440 -6.39 5.53 -7.37
C LYS A 440 -7.71 5.03 -6.79
N THR A 441 -7.77 4.98 -5.47
CA THR A 441 -9.00 4.66 -4.74
C THR A 441 -10.04 5.77 -4.87
N LYS A 442 -11.25 5.35 -5.22
CA LYS A 442 -12.47 6.11 -5.02
C LYS A 442 -13.10 5.63 -3.71
N VAL A 443 -13.70 6.53 -2.94
CA VAL A 443 -14.31 6.15 -1.65
C VAL A 443 -15.71 5.58 -1.85
N ILE A 444 -16.54 6.30 -2.60
CA ILE A 444 -17.96 6.00 -2.86
C ILE A 444 -18.44 6.87 -4.04
N GLU A 445 -19.43 6.40 -4.80
CA GLU A 445 -20.12 7.22 -5.81
C GLU A 445 -20.95 8.33 -5.17
N LYS A 446 -21.00 9.53 -5.78
CA LYS A 446 -21.84 10.61 -5.26
C LYS A 446 -23.34 10.30 -5.48
N PRO A 447 -24.17 10.21 -4.42
CA PRO A 447 -25.62 10.09 -4.59
C PRO A 447 -26.19 11.32 -5.32
N LYS A 448 -27.08 11.11 -6.29
CA LYS A 448 -27.63 12.19 -7.15
C LYS A 448 -28.41 13.25 -6.36
N ASP A 449 -29.11 12.80 -5.34
CA ASP A 449 -29.89 13.50 -4.33
C ASP A 449 -29.04 14.09 -3.19
N TYR A 450 -27.74 13.80 -3.08
CA TYR A 450 -26.92 14.33 -2.00
C TYR A 450 -26.75 15.86 -2.09
N ASN A 451 -27.38 16.55 -1.12
CA ASN A 451 -27.34 18.00 -0.91
C ASN A 451 -27.62 18.32 0.58
N ARG A 452 -27.47 19.59 0.99
CA ARG A 452 -27.64 20.02 2.39
C ARG A 452 -29.05 19.72 2.93
N ASP A 453 -30.10 20.07 2.18
CA ASP A 453 -31.47 20.01 2.65
C ASP A 453 -31.93 18.57 2.87
N THR A 454 -31.49 17.65 2.00
CA THR A 454 -31.68 16.20 2.19
C THR A 454 -30.98 15.69 3.46
N MET A 455 -29.75 16.13 3.75
CA MET A 455 -29.09 15.72 5.00
C MET A 455 -29.75 16.32 6.25
N THR A 456 -30.30 17.54 6.16
CA THR A 456 -31.10 18.13 7.25
C THR A 456 -32.36 17.31 7.51
N GLN A 457 -33.10 16.93 6.46
CA GLN A 457 -34.31 16.09 6.59
C GLN A 457 -34.00 14.71 7.19
N ILE A 458 -32.87 14.10 6.82
CA ILE A 458 -32.38 12.86 7.44
C ILE A 458 -32.09 13.10 8.93
N ALA A 459 -31.37 14.16 9.29
CA ALA A 459 -31.07 14.47 10.68
C ALA A 459 -32.33 14.70 11.53
N GLU A 460 -33.32 15.44 11.01
CA GLU A 460 -34.62 15.67 11.66
C GLU A 460 -35.41 14.37 11.82
N LYS A 461 -35.51 13.55 10.76
CA LYS A 461 -36.19 12.24 10.78
C LYS A 461 -35.63 11.36 11.89
N TYR A 462 -34.32 11.12 11.90
CA TYR A 462 -33.72 10.20 12.88
C TYR A 462 -33.58 10.81 14.28
N SER A 463 -33.63 12.14 14.43
CA SER A 463 -33.81 12.80 15.72
C SER A 463 -35.16 12.41 16.36
N GLN A 464 -36.26 12.47 15.61
CA GLN A 464 -37.57 12.02 16.12
C GLN A 464 -37.60 10.51 16.40
N GLN A 465 -36.93 9.68 15.60
CA GLN A 465 -36.83 8.25 15.87
C GLN A 465 -35.98 7.95 17.12
N ALA A 466 -34.87 8.67 17.34
CA ALA A 466 -34.07 8.54 18.56
C ALA A 466 -34.89 8.90 19.81
N ILE A 467 -35.66 10.00 19.78
CA ILE A 467 -36.58 10.35 20.87
C ILE A 467 -37.60 9.22 21.13
N SER A 468 -38.21 8.67 20.07
CA SER A 468 -39.18 7.57 20.16
C SER A 468 -38.58 6.32 20.83
N ILE A 469 -37.37 5.91 20.42
CA ILE A 469 -36.65 4.78 21.01
C ILE A 469 -36.27 5.11 22.47
N ASN A 470 -35.72 6.30 22.73
CA ASN A 470 -35.21 6.70 24.04
C ASN A 470 -36.30 6.80 25.11
N ASN A 471 -37.57 7.05 24.75
CA ASN A 471 -38.69 6.97 25.69
C ASN A 471 -38.81 5.61 26.39
N ASN A 472 -38.30 4.53 25.78
CA ASN A 472 -38.33 3.17 26.33
C ASN A 472 -36.95 2.71 26.86
N ARG A 473 -35.88 3.50 26.69
CA ARG A 473 -34.51 3.19 27.14
C ARG A 473 -34.18 3.93 28.42
N GLN A 474 -33.68 3.22 29.44
CA GLN A 474 -33.50 3.79 30.79
C GLN A 474 -32.05 4.18 31.10
N ASN A 475 -31.07 3.56 30.43
CA ASN A 475 -29.65 3.69 30.75
C ASN A 475 -28.93 4.60 29.73
N ASP A 476 -27.71 5.06 30.04
CA ASP A 476 -26.78 5.57 29.01
C ASP A 476 -25.68 4.52 28.72
N LEU A 477 -25.21 4.44 27.47
CA LEU A 477 -24.07 3.57 27.09
C LEU A 477 -22.85 3.82 27.98
N THR A 478 -22.63 5.09 28.33
CA THR A 478 -21.48 5.54 29.11
C THR A 478 -21.57 5.27 30.60
N ASP A 479 -22.69 4.76 31.12
CA ASP A 479 -22.79 4.35 32.52
C ASP A 479 -22.07 3.01 32.77
N SER A 480 -21.71 2.29 31.70
CA SER A 480 -20.94 1.05 31.72
C SER A 480 -19.63 1.16 30.93
N THR A 481 -18.67 0.34 31.33
CA THR A 481 -17.41 0.15 30.61
C THR A 481 -17.65 -0.81 29.47
N VAL A 482 -17.47 -0.40 28.23
CA VAL A 482 -17.65 -1.28 27.08
C VAL A 482 -16.28 -1.76 26.59
N VAL A 483 -16.07 -3.07 26.65
CA VAL A 483 -14.91 -3.74 26.06
C VAL A 483 -15.32 -4.34 24.73
N MET A 484 -14.83 -3.78 23.62
CA MET A 484 -15.04 -4.35 22.29
C MET A 484 -13.83 -5.21 21.93
N ILE A 485 -14.05 -6.52 21.83
CA ILE A 485 -13.03 -7.54 21.57
C ILE A 485 -13.23 -8.08 20.16
N LEU A 486 -12.27 -7.75 19.29
CA LEU A 486 -12.00 -8.49 18.07
C LEU A 486 -11.14 -9.70 18.45
N SER A 487 -11.75 -10.88 18.38
CA SER A 487 -11.09 -12.18 18.55
C SER A 487 -10.54 -12.63 17.19
N GLU A 488 -9.22 -12.53 17.04
CA GLU A 488 -8.50 -12.72 15.78
C GLU A 488 -8.79 -14.10 15.20
N THR A 489 -9.26 -14.11 13.96
CA THR A 489 -9.63 -15.29 13.19
C THR A 489 -10.59 -16.25 13.92
N PHE A 490 -11.43 -15.78 14.85
CA PHE A 490 -12.31 -16.66 15.62
C PHE A 490 -13.59 -17.07 14.87
N SER A 491 -13.78 -18.37 14.66
CA SER A 491 -15.07 -18.96 14.26
C SER A 491 -15.13 -20.43 14.62
N ASP A 492 -16.27 -20.88 15.13
CA ASP A 492 -16.59 -22.29 15.38
C ASP A 492 -16.36 -23.17 14.13
N PRO A 493 -15.39 -24.10 14.17
CA PRO A 493 -15.07 -24.94 13.02
C PRO A 493 -16.14 -26.02 12.79
N THR A 494 -17.00 -26.31 13.78
CA THR A 494 -18.02 -27.37 13.66
C THR A 494 -19.19 -27.00 12.74
N ARG A 495 -19.35 -25.71 12.40
CA ARG A 495 -20.31 -25.25 11.38
C ARG A 495 -19.83 -25.44 9.94
N ILE A 496 -18.54 -25.70 9.72
CA ILE A 496 -17.97 -25.71 8.37
C ILE A 496 -18.26 -27.07 7.69
N PRO A 497 -18.90 -27.08 6.51
CA PRO A 497 -19.24 -28.33 5.83
C PRO A 497 -18.02 -29.21 5.57
N GLY A 498 -18.11 -30.49 5.99
CA GLY A 498 -17.02 -31.46 5.91
C GLY A 498 -16.11 -31.54 7.13
N ILE A 499 -16.21 -30.58 8.06
CA ILE A 499 -15.44 -30.54 9.30
C ILE A 499 -16.22 -31.18 10.45
N SER A 500 -15.56 -31.99 11.28
CA SER A 500 -16.18 -32.62 12.46
C SER A 500 -15.15 -33.03 13.51
N PHE A 501 -15.55 -33.01 14.77
CA PHE A 501 -14.72 -33.44 15.90
C PHE A 501 -15.50 -34.35 16.86
N SER A 502 -14.80 -35.25 17.54
CA SER A 502 -15.36 -36.10 18.60
C SER A 502 -15.49 -35.41 19.96
N THR A 503 -15.00 -34.17 20.09
CA THR A 503 -15.17 -33.29 21.26
C THR A 503 -15.54 -31.89 20.77
N ASP A 504 -16.34 -31.15 21.55
CA ASP A 504 -16.61 -29.74 21.28
C ASP A 504 -15.31 -28.92 21.45
N PRO A 505 -14.86 -28.15 20.44
CA PRO A 505 -13.70 -27.28 20.56
C PRO A 505 -13.88 -26.05 21.44
N ILE A 506 -15.10 -25.48 21.52
CA ILE A 506 -15.38 -24.18 22.15
C ILE A 506 -16.60 -24.23 23.12
N PRO A 507 -16.63 -25.18 24.06
CA PRO A 507 -17.82 -25.45 24.88
C PRO A 507 -18.21 -24.29 25.81
N ASN A 508 -17.26 -23.46 26.25
CA ASN A 508 -17.58 -22.34 27.14
C ASN A 508 -18.26 -21.20 26.38
N ILE A 509 -17.79 -20.88 25.18
CA ILE A 509 -18.39 -19.86 24.30
C ILE A 509 -19.77 -20.31 23.82
N HIS A 510 -19.99 -21.60 23.56
CA HIS A 510 -21.35 -22.14 23.36
C HIS A 510 -22.26 -21.85 24.57
N ALA A 511 -21.82 -22.17 25.80
CA ALA A 511 -22.60 -21.89 27.01
C ALA A 511 -22.83 -20.38 27.28
N ILE A 512 -21.86 -19.52 26.94
CA ILE A 512 -21.99 -18.05 27.03
C ILE A 512 -23.07 -17.57 26.04
N LYS A 513 -23.01 -17.99 24.77
CA LYS A 513 -24.01 -17.66 23.75
C LYS A 513 -25.42 -18.13 24.15
N ASP A 514 -25.55 -19.26 24.84
CA ASP A 514 -26.84 -19.73 25.34
C ASP A 514 -27.46 -18.83 26.43
N THR A 515 -26.65 -18.09 27.19
CA THR A 515 -27.12 -17.27 28.33
C THR A 515 -27.21 -15.77 28.06
N THR A 516 -26.72 -15.28 26.92
CA THR A 516 -26.69 -13.85 26.61
C THR A 516 -27.03 -13.51 25.15
N THR A 517 -27.00 -12.23 24.77
CA THR A 517 -27.24 -11.82 23.37
C THR A 517 -26.12 -12.35 22.48
N SER A 518 -26.45 -13.11 21.44
CA SER A 518 -25.45 -13.73 20.57
C SER A 518 -26.02 -14.11 19.20
N GLY A 519 -25.12 -14.39 18.25
CA GLY A 519 -25.47 -14.94 16.95
C GLY A 519 -24.23 -15.14 16.08
N LEU A 520 -24.43 -14.98 14.78
CA LEU A 520 -23.40 -15.01 13.75
C LEU A 520 -23.22 -13.61 13.15
N MET A 521 -21.98 -13.23 12.88
CA MET A 521 -21.61 -12.03 12.15
C MET A 521 -21.15 -12.42 10.75
N LEU A 522 -21.78 -11.83 9.74
CA LEU A 522 -21.36 -11.93 8.35
C LEU A 522 -20.14 -11.04 8.10
N SER A 523 -18.98 -11.67 7.96
CA SER A 523 -17.71 -11.03 7.66
C SER A 523 -17.59 -10.66 6.18
N SER A 524 -16.79 -9.64 5.89
CA SER A 524 -16.31 -9.31 4.54
C SER A 524 -14.91 -9.88 4.26
N GLY A 525 -14.38 -10.71 5.17
CA GLY A 525 -13.05 -11.31 5.07
C GLY A 525 -13.09 -12.83 5.17
N TYR A 526 -12.13 -13.46 4.51
CA TYR A 526 -11.82 -14.89 4.59
C TYR A 526 -10.30 -15.04 4.43
N GLY A 527 -9.60 -15.55 5.45
CA GLY A 527 -8.14 -15.55 5.52
C GLY A 527 -7.49 -14.17 5.73
N GLY A 528 -8.27 -13.14 6.00
CA GLY A 528 -7.76 -11.79 6.19
C GLY A 528 -8.86 -10.73 6.28
N GLY A 529 -8.45 -9.49 6.51
CA GLY A 529 -9.33 -8.33 6.51
C GLY A 529 -9.67 -7.76 7.90
N THR A 530 -9.03 -8.21 8.98
CA THR A 530 -9.17 -7.69 10.38
C THR A 530 -9.55 -6.21 10.50
N ALA A 531 -8.77 -5.31 9.89
CA ALA A 531 -8.98 -3.87 9.94
C ALA A 531 -10.29 -3.39 9.29
N ASN A 532 -10.88 -4.17 8.39
CA ASN A 532 -12.17 -3.90 7.75
C ASN A 532 -13.33 -4.16 8.70
N MET A 533 -13.30 -5.27 9.43
CA MET A 533 -14.33 -5.60 10.42
C MET A 533 -14.19 -4.67 11.63
N GLU A 534 -12.97 -4.38 12.06
CA GLU A 534 -12.65 -3.35 13.06
C GLU A 534 -13.16 -1.96 12.66
N TYR A 535 -12.93 -1.52 11.40
CA TYR A 535 -13.50 -0.27 10.88
C TYR A 535 -15.03 -0.26 10.93
N GLN A 536 -15.68 -1.33 10.46
CA GLN A 536 -17.13 -1.43 10.43
C GLN A 536 -17.71 -1.37 11.86
N ALA A 537 -17.16 -2.15 12.80
CA ALA A 537 -17.56 -2.18 14.20
C ALA A 537 -17.34 -0.85 14.93
N LEU A 538 -16.19 -0.20 14.72
CA LEU A 538 -15.86 1.08 15.36
C LEU A 538 -16.61 2.27 14.78
N THR A 539 -17.01 2.25 13.50
CA THR A 539 -17.61 3.43 12.84
C THR A 539 -19.12 3.31 12.60
N GLY A 540 -19.65 2.09 12.51
CA GLY A 540 -21.02 1.82 12.07
C GLY A 540 -21.24 1.99 10.57
N LEU A 541 -20.18 2.08 9.76
CA LEU A 541 -20.23 2.27 8.30
C LEU A 541 -19.86 0.95 7.60
N SER A 542 -20.66 0.49 6.64
CA SER A 542 -20.51 -0.85 6.02
C SER A 542 -19.61 -0.82 4.78
N LEU A 543 -18.75 -1.83 4.61
CA LEU A 543 -17.95 -1.96 3.38
C LEU A 543 -18.81 -2.12 2.12
N SER A 544 -19.99 -2.74 2.23
CA SER A 544 -20.90 -2.97 1.10
C SER A 544 -21.19 -1.73 0.25
N ILE A 545 -21.28 -0.56 0.89
CA ILE A 545 -21.72 0.72 0.30
C ILE A 545 -20.59 1.51 -0.39
N PHE A 546 -19.32 1.17 -0.17
CA PHE A 546 -18.19 1.91 -0.75
C PHE A 546 -18.00 1.66 -2.26
N ASP A 547 -16.93 2.20 -2.85
CA ASP A 547 -16.47 1.80 -4.18
C ASP A 547 -15.67 0.48 -4.09
N ASP A 548 -15.60 -0.30 -5.17
CA ASP A 548 -14.84 -1.55 -5.21
C ASP A 548 -13.32 -1.32 -5.10
N SER A 549 -12.83 -0.10 -5.38
CA SER A 549 -11.42 0.27 -5.19
C SER A 549 -11.04 0.66 -3.75
N LEU A 550 -12.00 0.74 -2.83
CA LEU A 550 -11.77 0.94 -1.39
C LEU A 550 -11.88 -0.40 -0.66
N ILE A 551 -10.73 -1.06 -0.51
CA ILE A 551 -10.59 -2.42 0.05
C ILE A 551 -10.29 -2.35 1.55
N ILE A 552 -9.44 -1.41 1.99
CA ILE A 552 -8.97 -1.29 3.38
C ILE A 552 -9.12 0.18 3.83
N PRO A 553 -10.23 0.55 4.49
CA PRO A 553 -10.49 1.94 4.91
C PRO A 553 -9.42 2.54 5.82
N PHE A 554 -8.81 1.75 6.71
CA PHE A 554 -7.69 2.18 7.56
C PHE A 554 -6.46 2.63 6.74
N GLN A 555 -6.18 2.00 5.61
CA GLN A 555 -5.03 2.39 4.78
C GLN A 555 -5.37 3.45 3.73
N GLN A 556 -6.62 3.48 3.24
CA GLN A 556 -7.02 4.26 2.07
C GLN A 556 -7.91 5.49 2.41
N LEU A 557 -8.69 5.45 3.49
CA LEU A 557 -9.69 6.47 3.84
C LEU A 557 -9.34 7.24 5.14
N VAL A 558 -9.23 6.55 6.27
CA VAL A 558 -9.14 7.17 7.62
C VAL A 558 -7.94 8.13 7.78
N PRO A 559 -6.72 7.84 7.28
CA PRO A 559 -5.59 8.76 7.34
C PRO A 559 -5.86 10.11 6.65
N ASN A 560 -6.71 10.08 5.61
CA ASN A 560 -7.09 11.24 4.80
C ASN A 560 -8.31 11.99 5.35
N GLN A 561 -9.12 11.38 6.22
CA GLN A 561 -10.24 12.05 6.89
C GLN A 561 -9.74 13.07 7.92
N LYS A 562 -10.51 14.15 8.13
CA LYS A 562 -10.19 15.16 9.15
C LYS A 562 -10.64 14.73 10.53
N ASN A 563 -11.95 14.51 10.67
CA ASN A 563 -12.62 14.16 11.92
C ASN A 563 -13.55 12.96 11.64
N PRO A 564 -13.04 11.71 11.52
CA PRO A 564 -13.89 10.54 11.40
C PRO A 564 -14.64 10.27 12.71
N TYR A 565 -15.88 9.77 12.60
CA TYR A 565 -16.65 9.30 13.76
C TYR A 565 -16.20 7.89 14.16
N ALA A 566 -16.23 7.59 15.46
CA ALA A 566 -16.07 6.24 16.00
C ALA A 566 -16.75 6.07 17.37
N PHE A 567 -17.05 4.84 17.77
CA PHE A 567 -17.89 4.52 18.94
C PHE A 567 -17.32 5.07 20.25
N ASN A 568 -16.00 4.96 20.41
CA ASN A 568 -15.23 5.45 21.55
C ASN A 568 -15.47 6.95 21.84
N GLN A 569 -15.84 7.73 20.82
CA GLN A 569 -16.11 9.16 20.95
C GLN A 569 -17.33 9.46 21.85
N ILE A 570 -18.26 8.50 22.03
CA ILE A 570 -19.37 8.66 22.98
C ILE A 570 -18.83 8.77 24.42
N TRP A 571 -17.88 7.93 24.82
CA TRP A 571 -17.21 8.01 26.13
C TRP A 571 -16.27 9.22 26.22
N ASN A 572 -15.52 9.54 25.15
CA ASN A 572 -14.66 10.73 25.12
C ASN A 572 -15.47 12.04 25.29
N ASN A 573 -16.70 12.10 24.76
CA ASN A 573 -17.56 13.28 24.93
C ASN A 573 -18.01 13.49 26.39
N ARG A 574 -18.17 12.41 27.18
CA ARG A 574 -18.57 12.49 28.59
C ARG A 574 -17.39 12.60 29.56
N TYR A 575 -16.28 11.93 29.26
CA TYR A 575 -15.14 11.77 30.17
C TYR A 575 -13.83 12.42 29.67
N GLY A 576 -13.83 13.01 28.48
CA GLY A 576 -12.67 13.69 27.91
C GLY A 576 -11.54 12.73 27.52
N ALA A 577 -10.30 13.17 27.74
CA ALA A 577 -9.09 12.49 27.28
C ALA A 577 -8.71 11.21 28.06
N ASP A 578 -9.50 10.79 29.06
CA ASP A 578 -9.39 9.48 29.71
C ASP A 578 -10.52 8.52 29.25
N GLY A 579 -11.41 8.94 28.34
CA GLY A 579 -12.65 8.22 27.99
C GLY A 579 -12.49 6.93 27.19
N SER A 580 -11.38 6.73 26.47
CA SER A 580 -11.15 5.50 25.71
C SER A 580 -9.69 5.12 25.54
N ASP A 581 -9.41 3.82 25.60
CA ASP A 581 -8.07 3.27 25.43
C ASP A 581 -8.13 2.03 24.52
N ALA A 582 -6.99 1.60 24.01
CA ALA A 582 -6.91 0.52 23.04
C ALA A 582 -5.71 -0.38 23.29
N VAL A 583 -5.91 -1.69 23.13
CA VAL A 583 -4.91 -2.73 23.28
C VAL A 583 -4.86 -3.54 21.99
N HIS A 584 -3.66 -3.76 21.47
CA HIS A 584 -3.42 -4.71 20.39
C HIS A 584 -2.06 -5.35 20.63
N PRO A 585 -1.96 -6.66 20.91
CA PRO A 585 -0.73 -7.27 21.40
C PRO A 585 0.26 -7.61 20.26
N TYR A 586 0.40 -6.66 19.32
CA TYR A 586 1.30 -6.73 18.17
C TYR A 586 2.01 -5.38 17.96
N TYR A 587 2.31 -4.99 16.72
CA TYR A 587 2.93 -3.70 16.39
C TYR A 587 1.91 -2.64 15.97
N GLN A 588 2.10 -1.40 16.43
CA GLN A 588 1.12 -0.30 16.26
C GLN A 588 0.87 0.14 14.81
N SER A 589 1.81 -0.13 13.92
CA SER A 589 1.78 0.27 12.50
C SER A 589 1.12 -0.78 11.60
N MET A 590 0.76 -1.96 12.12
CA MET A 590 -0.07 -2.92 11.40
C MET A 590 -1.40 -2.25 11.02
N TYR A 591 -1.75 -2.30 9.73
CA TYR A 591 -2.89 -1.59 9.13
C TYR A 591 -2.95 -0.07 9.45
N LEU A 592 -1.84 0.59 9.79
CA LEU A 592 -1.82 2.01 10.21
C LEU A 592 -2.65 2.34 11.48
N ARG A 593 -2.91 1.37 12.37
CA ARG A 593 -3.69 1.60 13.61
C ARG A 593 -3.16 2.80 14.43
N ASN A 594 -1.85 3.04 14.48
CA ASN A 594 -1.25 4.21 15.13
C ASN A 594 -1.67 5.58 14.55
N VAL A 595 -2.03 5.63 13.27
CA VAL A 595 -2.61 6.81 12.63
C VAL A 595 -4.12 6.87 12.92
N ASP A 596 -4.82 5.75 12.75
CA ASP A 596 -6.28 5.72 12.73
C ASP A 596 -6.90 5.83 14.12
N TYR A 597 -6.33 5.17 15.13
CA TYR A 597 -6.79 5.30 16.52
C TYR A 597 -6.64 6.74 17.02
N LYS A 598 -5.59 7.43 16.56
CA LYS A 598 -5.41 8.86 16.82
C LYS A 598 -6.43 9.74 16.09
N LYS A 599 -6.90 9.33 14.89
CA LYS A 599 -7.99 10.01 14.15
C LYS A 599 -9.35 9.80 14.80
N PHE A 600 -9.61 8.59 15.30
CA PHE A 600 -10.80 8.26 16.09
C PHE A 600 -10.78 8.87 17.50
N GLY A 601 -9.60 9.29 17.99
CA GLY A 601 -9.43 10.01 19.24
C GLY A 601 -9.30 9.12 20.48
N PHE A 602 -8.80 7.89 20.33
CA PHE A 602 -8.38 7.09 21.48
C PHE A 602 -7.24 7.78 22.23
N SER A 603 -7.23 7.68 23.56
CA SER A 603 -6.21 8.28 24.42
C SER A 603 -4.83 7.65 24.20
N HIS A 604 -4.80 6.32 24.09
CA HIS A 604 -3.60 5.55 23.76
C HIS A 604 -3.96 4.38 22.84
N LEU A 605 -2.94 3.89 22.13
CA LEU A 605 -2.92 2.57 21.51
C LEU A 605 -1.73 1.82 22.12
N ARG A 606 -2.01 0.80 22.92
CA ARG A 606 -1.05 0.02 23.70
C ARG A 606 -0.68 -1.23 22.93
N THR A 607 0.60 -1.33 22.57
CA THR A 607 1.13 -2.39 21.70
C THR A 607 2.44 -2.93 22.26
N LEU A 608 3.09 -3.84 21.54
CA LEU A 608 4.44 -4.31 21.87
C LEU A 608 5.48 -3.18 21.82
N ASP A 609 5.28 -2.18 20.95
CA ASP A 609 6.25 -1.15 20.57
C ASP A 609 5.79 0.31 20.75
N SER A 610 4.59 0.55 21.30
CA SER A 610 4.11 1.90 21.61
C SER A 610 4.58 2.40 22.97
N THR A 611 4.21 3.64 23.31
CA THR A 611 4.45 4.23 24.64
C THR A 611 3.16 4.92 25.08
N PRO A 612 2.47 4.43 26.13
CA PRO A 612 2.80 3.25 26.94
C PRO A 612 2.55 1.92 26.18
N SER A 613 3.49 0.96 26.32
CA SER A 613 3.31 -0.40 25.79
C SER A 613 2.36 -1.22 26.66
N ILE A 614 1.92 -2.38 26.14
CA ILE A 614 1.32 -3.45 26.96
C ILE A 614 2.35 -4.00 27.97
N LYS A 615 1.86 -4.69 29.01
CA LYS A 615 2.68 -5.32 30.06
C LYS A 615 2.75 -6.84 29.91
N HIS A 616 1.59 -7.47 29.91
CA HIS A 616 1.38 -8.92 29.77
C HIS A 616 1.58 -9.26 28.29
N LYS A 617 2.43 -10.25 28.01
CA LYS A 617 3.06 -10.50 26.70
C LYS A 617 3.41 -11.98 26.44
N ASP A 618 3.09 -12.88 27.36
CA ASP A 618 3.53 -14.26 27.26
C ASP A 618 2.79 -15.03 26.15
N THR A 619 3.49 -15.98 25.53
CA THR A 619 3.03 -16.81 24.42
C THR A 619 2.83 -18.26 24.89
N ILE A 620 2.05 -19.05 24.16
CA ILE A 620 1.79 -20.46 24.49
C ILE A 620 2.72 -21.36 23.63
N ASP A 621 3.46 -22.25 24.30
CA ASP A 621 4.39 -23.21 23.69
C ASP A 621 5.31 -22.61 22.60
N TYR A 622 5.13 -23.00 21.34
CA TYR A 622 5.90 -22.49 20.19
C TYR A 622 5.14 -21.45 19.35
N SER A 623 3.94 -21.03 19.78
CA SER A 623 3.22 -19.93 19.13
C SER A 623 4.03 -18.64 19.23
N PRO A 624 4.20 -17.89 18.13
CA PRO A 624 4.94 -16.62 18.13
C PRO A 624 4.11 -15.44 18.63
N TYR A 625 2.82 -15.64 18.90
CA TYR A 625 1.86 -14.59 19.24
C TYR A 625 1.55 -14.57 20.73
N VAL A 626 1.35 -13.36 21.26
CA VAL A 626 0.88 -13.15 22.64
C VAL A 626 -0.48 -13.84 22.78
N SER A 627 -0.66 -14.57 23.88
CA SER A 627 -1.90 -15.28 24.17
C SER A 627 -3.08 -14.34 24.43
N ASP A 628 -4.29 -14.86 24.22
CA ASP A 628 -5.51 -14.11 24.50
C ASP A 628 -5.70 -13.91 26.02
N GLU A 629 -5.24 -14.86 26.85
CA GLU A 629 -5.18 -14.70 28.31
C GLU A 629 -4.35 -13.47 28.72
N GLU A 630 -3.17 -13.31 28.16
CA GLU A 630 -2.30 -12.15 28.40
C GLU A 630 -2.88 -10.86 27.79
N ALA A 631 -3.57 -10.95 26.65
CA ALA A 631 -4.29 -9.83 26.07
C ALA A 631 -5.43 -9.34 26.99
N TYR A 632 -6.19 -10.26 27.59
CA TYR A 632 -7.26 -9.97 28.55
C TYR A 632 -6.72 -9.39 29.86
N LYS A 633 -5.60 -9.89 30.39
CA LYS A 633 -4.93 -9.29 31.55
C LYS A 633 -4.57 -7.82 31.33
N ASN A 634 -4.18 -7.41 30.11
CA ASN A 634 -3.93 -5.99 29.80
C ASN A 634 -5.22 -5.14 29.84
N ILE A 635 -6.39 -5.71 29.55
CA ILE A 635 -7.69 -5.03 29.67
C ILE A 635 -8.11 -4.93 31.14
N ILE A 636 -7.96 -6.00 31.93
CA ILE A 636 -8.20 -5.98 33.39
C ILE A 636 -7.34 -4.89 34.04
N ASP A 637 -6.05 -4.81 33.66
CA ASP A 637 -5.11 -3.77 34.11
C ASP A 637 -5.64 -2.34 33.89
N LEU A 638 -6.47 -2.10 32.86
CA LEU A 638 -7.10 -0.81 32.60
C LEU A 638 -8.37 -0.62 33.43
N ILE A 639 -9.26 -1.63 33.45
CA ILE A 639 -10.54 -1.62 34.19
C ILE A 639 -10.33 -1.42 35.69
N GLU A 640 -9.32 -2.05 36.30
CA GLU A 640 -8.98 -1.82 37.70
C GLU A 640 -8.65 -0.35 37.98
N LYS A 641 -7.83 0.25 37.10
CA LYS A 641 -7.29 1.62 37.22
C LYS A 641 -8.27 2.69 36.75
N GLN A 642 -9.38 2.33 36.12
CA GLN A 642 -10.36 3.28 35.61
C GLN A 642 -11.04 4.06 36.75
N LYS A 643 -11.11 5.38 36.58
CA LYS A 643 -11.76 6.33 37.51
C LYS A 643 -13.25 6.51 37.24
N HIS A 644 -13.67 6.16 36.02
CA HIS A 644 -15.02 6.25 35.46
C HIS A 644 -15.13 5.16 34.37
N PRO A 645 -16.33 4.85 33.87
CA PRO A 645 -16.49 3.97 32.71
C PRO A 645 -15.69 4.43 31.49
N GLN A 646 -15.19 3.47 30.69
CA GLN A 646 -14.39 3.71 29.50
C GLN A 646 -14.88 2.88 28.31
N PHE A 647 -14.52 3.29 27.08
CA PHE A 647 -14.53 2.39 25.93
C PHE A 647 -13.13 1.78 25.75
N LEU A 648 -13.03 0.45 25.78
CA LEU A 648 -11.79 -0.28 25.61
C LEU A 648 -11.87 -1.12 24.34
N GLN A 649 -11.01 -0.85 23.36
CA GLN A 649 -10.85 -1.69 22.18
C GLN A 649 -9.74 -2.72 22.41
N LEU A 650 -10.02 -3.99 22.17
CA LEU A 650 -9.02 -5.05 22.10
C LEU A 650 -9.08 -5.71 20.72
N SER A 651 -7.97 -5.70 19.99
CA SER A 651 -7.80 -6.58 18.82
C SER A 651 -6.69 -7.57 19.15
N THR A 652 -7.05 -8.85 19.29
CA THR A 652 -6.15 -9.95 19.73
C THR A 652 -5.17 -10.40 18.61
N MET A 653 -4.43 -11.49 18.83
CA MET A 653 -3.47 -12.06 17.85
C MET A 653 -3.26 -13.58 17.96
N GLN A 654 -3.70 -14.27 19.02
CA GLN A 654 -3.26 -15.64 19.32
C GLN A 654 -3.47 -16.62 18.16
N ASN A 655 -4.64 -16.54 17.53
CA ASN A 655 -5.05 -17.42 16.44
C ASN A 655 -4.77 -16.82 15.05
N HIS A 656 -3.88 -15.82 14.94
CA HIS A 656 -3.42 -15.36 13.62
C HIS A 656 -2.58 -16.46 12.95
N MET A 657 -2.73 -16.62 11.65
CA MET A 657 -1.97 -17.59 10.83
C MET A 657 -0.43 -17.31 10.84
N PRO A 658 0.47 -18.26 10.48
CA PRO A 658 0.27 -19.58 9.87
C PRO A 658 0.10 -20.72 10.88
N TYR A 659 -0.80 -21.67 10.63
CA TYR A 659 -1.10 -22.75 11.59
C TYR A 659 -0.16 -23.94 11.44
N THR A 660 0.98 -23.85 12.12
CA THR A 660 1.97 -24.96 12.22
C THR A 660 1.91 -25.60 13.59
N ASN A 661 2.51 -26.78 13.78
CA ASN A 661 2.50 -27.53 15.06
C ASN A 661 3.12 -26.76 16.26
N TRP A 662 2.34 -25.85 16.84
CA TRP A 662 2.75 -24.90 17.89
C TRP A 662 2.54 -25.43 19.30
N TYR A 663 1.46 -26.17 19.50
CA TYR A 663 0.98 -26.64 20.80
C TYR A 663 1.47 -28.06 21.04
N ILE A 664 2.11 -28.31 22.18
CA ILE A 664 2.76 -29.59 22.49
C ILE A 664 1.73 -30.70 22.68
N ASP A 665 0.67 -30.40 23.44
CA ASP A 665 -0.43 -31.31 23.76
C ASP A 665 -1.70 -30.86 23.02
N ASN A 666 -1.76 -31.14 21.71
CA ASN A 666 -2.93 -30.86 20.87
C ASN A 666 -3.85 -32.08 20.79
N GLU A 667 -4.91 -32.13 21.60
CA GLU A 667 -5.90 -33.21 21.54
C GLU A 667 -6.67 -33.31 20.21
N PHE A 668 -6.75 -32.23 19.41
CA PHE A 668 -7.52 -32.23 18.16
C PHE A 668 -6.89 -33.11 17.08
N VAL A 669 -5.59 -33.40 17.14
CA VAL A 669 -4.93 -34.42 16.28
C VAL A 669 -5.51 -35.83 16.49
N GLY A 670 -6.10 -36.09 17.67
CA GLY A 670 -6.80 -37.35 17.98
C GLY A 670 -8.31 -37.24 17.97
N ALA A 671 -8.87 -36.02 17.96
CA ALA A 671 -10.30 -35.76 18.04
C ALA A 671 -10.94 -35.30 16.72
N ASP A 672 -10.15 -34.90 15.72
CA ASP A 672 -10.64 -34.63 14.37
C ASP A 672 -11.20 -35.92 13.74
N THR A 673 -12.47 -35.85 13.30
CA THR A 673 -13.18 -36.93 12.61
C THR A 673 -13.55 -36.59 11.17
N SER A 674 -13.05 -35.46 10.67
CA SER A 674 -13.24 -34.98 9.29
C SER A 674 -12.68 -35.98 8.28
N THR A 675 -13.20 -35.93 7.04
CA THR A 675 -12.82 -36.87 5.98
C THR A 675 -12.62 -36.16 4.65
N GLY A 676 -11.65 -36.61 3.86
CA GLY A 676 -11.39 -36.08 2.51
C GLY A 676 -10.44 -34.88 2.45
N LEU A 677 -10.02 -34.34 3.61
CA LEU A 677 -9.09 -33.21 3.68
C LEU A 677 -7.67 -33.61 3.24
N SER A 678 -6.89 -32.61 2.79
CA SER A 678 -5.47 -32.79 2.52
C SER A 678 -4.64 -32.85 3.81
N ALA A 679 -3.42 -33.39 3.77
CA ALA A 679 -2.56 -33.49 4.96
C ALA A 679 -2.21 -32.11 5.55
N ASP A 680 -2.03 -31.10 4.69
CA ASP A 680 -1.77 -29.72 5.10
C ASP A 680 -3.04 -29.08 5.69
N GLU A 681 -4.22 -29.39 5.15
CA GLU A 681 -5.51 -28.93 5.67
C GLU A 681 -5.82 -29.52 7.05
N TYR A 682 -5.58 -30.83 7.27
CA TYR A 682 -5.64 -31.43 8.62
C TYR A 682 -4.70 -30.71 9.61
N GLN A 683 -3.41 -30.57 9.29
CA GLN A 683 -2.45 -29.93 10.20
C GLN A 683 -2.85 -28.48 10.56
N ASN A 684 -3.31 -27.71 9.58
CA ASN A 684 -3.78 -26.35 9.81
C ASN A 684 -5.04 -26.35 10.71
N LEU A 685 -6.01 -27.21 10.41
CA LEU A 685 -7.27 -27.35 11.14
C LEU A 685 -7.07 -27.78 12.59
N GLU A 686 -6.30 -28.85 12.84
CA GLU A 686 -5.97 -29.35 14.18
C GLU A 686 -5.29 -28.26 15.02
N THR A 687 -4.34 -27.53 14.43
CA THR A 687 -3.61 -26.44 15.11
C THR A 687 -4.53 -25.26 15.43
N TYR A 688 -5.30 -24.80 14.44
CA TYR A 688 -6.25 -23.70 14.58
C TYR A 688 -7.30 -24.01 15.66
N THR A 689 -7.86 -25.22 15.63
CA THR A 689 -8.88 -25.69 16.58
C THR A 689 -8.35 -25.71 18.01
N LYS A 690 -7.07 -26.07 18.22
CA LYS A 690 -6.42 -25.95 19.54
C LYS A 690 -6.27 -24.50 20.00
N GLY A 691 -5.95 -23.59 19.08
CA GLY A 691 -5.92 -22.14 19.35
C GLY A 691 -7.29 -21.62 19.82
N LEU A 692 -8.37 -21.99 19.12
CA LEU A 692 -9.74 -21.65 19.53
C LEU A 692 -10.10 -22.20 20.91
N ASN A 693 -9.72 -23.44 21.22
CA ASN A 693 -9.96 -24.06 22.52
C ASN A 693 -9.22 -23.34 23.67
N LEU A 694 -8.04 -22.78 23.39
CA LEU A 694 -7.31 -21.93 24.35
C LEU A 694 -7.98 -20.57 24.51
N THR A 695 -8.45 -19.95 23.42
CA THR A 695 -9.25 -18.70 23.46
C THR A 695 -10.57 -18.90 24.23
N ASP A 696 -11.24 -20.04 24.07
CA ASP A 696 -12.48 -20.42 24.76
C ASP A 696 -12.28 -20.43 26.29
N GLN A 697 -11.24 -21.13 26.76
CA GLN A 697 -10.88 -21.18 28.19
C GLN A 697 -10.46 -19.82 28.75
N ALA A 698 -9.66 -19.05 27.97
CA ALA A 698 -9.24 -17.71 28.36
C ALA A 698 -10.43 -16.73 28.42
N THR A 699 -11.38 -16.85 27.49
CA THR A 699 -12.59 -16.01 27.45
C THR A 699 -13.48 -16.29 28.66
N ALA A 700 -13.73 -17.57 28.98
CA ALA A 700 -14.50 -17.96 30.17
C ALA A 700 -13.87 -17.39 31.45
N SER A 701 -12.57 -17.59 31.62
CA SER A 701 -11.81 -17.10 32.79
C SER A 701 -11.84 -15.57 32.89
N PHE A 702 -11.73 -14.86 31.76
CA PHE A 702 -11.84 -13.41 31.71
C PHE A 702 -13.23 -12.90 32.11
N LEU A 703 -14.31 -13.51 31.60
CA LEU A 703 -15.66 -13.11 31.99
C LEU A 703 -15.94 -13.38 33.48
N ASP A 704 -15.46 -14.51 34.02
CA ASP A 704 -15.54 -14.82 35.46
C ASP A 704 -14.81 -13.78 36.33
N GLU A 705 -13.64 -13.32 35.90
CA GLU A 705 -12.88 -12.26 36.58
C GLU A 705 -13.60 -10.90 36.49
N LEU A 706 -14.11 -10.51 35.31
CA LEU A 706 -14.95 -9.31 35.15
C LEU A 706 -16.21 -9.36 36.04
N ASN A 707 -16.72 -10.56 36.32
CA ASN A 707 -17.88 -10.78 37.17
C ASN A 707 -17.59 -10.57 38.67
N GLN A 708 -16.32 -10.54 39.09
CA GLN A 708 -15.91 -10.16 40.45
C GLN A 708 -15.70 -8.64 40.62
N ILE A 709 -15.72 -7.86 39.54
CA ILE A 709 -15.48 -6.41 39.58
C ILE A 709 -16.79 -5.66 39.83
N ASP A 710 -16.87 -4.96 40.96
CA ASP A 710 -17.99 -4.08 41.34
C ASP A 710 -17.99 -2.74 40.56
N LYS A 711 -17.96 -2.86 39.22
CA LYS A 711 -18.10 -1.78 38.24
C LYS A 711 -18.92 -2.32 37.06
N PRO A 712 -19.92 -1.60 36.53
CA PRO A 712 -20.68 -2.04 35.35
C PRO A 712 -19.76 -2.21 34.13
N ILE A 713 -19.73 -3.43 33.57
CA ILE A 713 -18.91 -3.80 32.41
C ILE A 713 -19.77 -4.59 31.42
N THR A 714 -19.65 -4.26 30.14
CA THR A 714 -20.26 -4.98 29.02
C THR A 714 -19.17 -5.33 28.00
N VAL A 715 -19.12 -6.61 27.59
CA VAL A 715 -18.20 -7.11 26.57
C VAL A 715 -18.97 -7.31 25.26
N ILE A 716 -18.42 -6.80 24.16
CA ILE A 716 -18.84 -7.10 22.79
C ILE A 716 -17.72 -7.97 22.19
N PHE A 717 -17.93 -9.27 22.11
CA PHE A 717 -16.98 -10.21 21.52
C PHE A 717 -17.43 -10.56 20.10
N TYR A 718 -16.51 -10.52 19.13
CA TYR A 718 -16.75 -11.02 17.78
C TYR A 718 -15.47 -11.59 17.17
N GLY A 719 -15.61 -12.67 16.41
CA GLY A 719 -14.61 -13.07 15.42
C GLY A 719 -14.61 -12.12 14.23
N ASP A 720 -13.45 -11.81 13.66
CA ASP A 720 -13.38 -10.93 12.48
C ASP A 720 -13.54 -11.69 11.16
N HIS A 721 -12.87 -12.82 10.96
CA HIS A 721 -13.04 -13.68 9.78
C HIS A 721 -12.70 -15.14 10.08
N LEU A 722 -13.05 -16.04 9.16
CA LEU A 722 -12.53 -17.41 9.20
C LEU A 722 -11.09 -17.47 8.67
N PRO A 723 -10.31 -18.51 9.04
CA PRO A 723 -9.03 -18.81 8.39
C PRO A 723 -9.23 -19.36 6.98
N SER A 724 -8.38 -18.98 6.02
CA SER A 724 -8.35 -19.53 4.66
C SER A 724 -7.69 -20.91 4.56
N ILE A 725 -8.04 -21.81 5.47
CA ILE A 725 -7.50 -23.18 5.56
C ILE A 725 -8.45 -24.23 5.02
N TYR A 726 -9.75 -23.93 4.91
CA TYR A 726 -10.82 -24.84 4.51
C TYR A 726 -10.85 -25.04 2.98
N SER A 727 -9.71 -25.45 2.40
CA SER A 727 -9.50 -25.63 0.96
C SER A 727 -10.44 -26.63 0.31
N THR A 728 -10.97 -27.58 1.09
CA THR A 728 -11.97 -28.55 0.63
C THR A 728 -13.37 -27.95 0.63
N ALA A 729 -13.74 -27.15 1.63
CA ALA A 729 -15.06 -26.51 1.70
C ALA A 729 -15.21 -25.35 0.70
N ASP A 730 -14.15 -24.58 0.45
CA ASP A 730 -14.09 -23.44 -0.48
C ASP A 730 -14.35 -23.81 -1.95
N GLN A 731 -14.20 -25.11 -2.30
CA GLN A 731 -14.48 -25.64 -3.64
C GLN A 731 -15.97 -25.70 -3.99
N ASP A 732 -16.87 -25.65 -3.00
CA ASP A 732 -18.32 -25.59 -3.20
C ASP A 732 -18.82 -24.18 -2.89
N THR A 733 -19.38 -23.54 -3.91
CA THR A 733 -19.88 -22.16 -3.84
C THR A 733 -21.06 -21.99 -2.87
N GLU A 734 -21.80 -23.06 -2.56
CA GLU A 734 -22.89 -23.00 -1.57
C GLU A 734 -22.34 -22.78 -0.15
N ASN A 735 -21.07 -23.14 0.11
CA ASN A 735 -20.42 -22.94 1.41
C ASN A 735 -19.91 -21.51 1.62
N HIS A 736 -19.88 -20.66 0.59
CA HIS A 736 -19.23 -19.33 0.65
C HIS A 736 -19.85 -18.38 1.69
N VAL A 737 -21.14 -18.52 2.02
CA VAL A 737 -21.74 -17.75 3.12
C VAL A 737 -21.28 -18.27 4.48
N ALA A 738 -21.31 -19.59 4.72
CA ALA A 738 -20.84 -20.20 5.96
C ALA A 738 -19.34 -19.92 6.21
N LEU A 739 -18.53 -19.88 5.14
CA LEU A 739 -17.11 -19.50 5.19
C LEU A 739 -16.86 -18.02 5.55
N HIS A 740 -17.92 -17.22 5.65
CA HIS A 740 -17.92 -15.82 6.08
C HIS A 740 -18.71 -15.60 7.39
N GLU A 741 -19.21 -16.65 8.06
CA GLU A 741 -20.02 -16.54 9.28
C GLU A 741 -19.22 -16.85 10.55
N THR A 742 -18.77 -15.77 11.21
CA THR A 742 -18.06 -15.78 12.50
C THR A 742 -18.99 -15.68 13.70
N ASP A 743 -18.54 -16.09 14.88
CA ASP A 743 -19.31 -15.98 16.12
C ASP A 743 -19.28 -14.58 16.74
N TYR A 744 -20.38 -14.17 17.37
CA TYR A 744 -20.39 -13.01 18.26
C TYR A 744 -21.28 -13.20 19.50
N PHE A 745 -20.96 -12.48 20.58
CA PHE A 745 -21.84 -12.28 21.72
C PHE A 745 -21.67 -10.90 22.36
N ILE A 746 -22.72 -10.44 23.06
CA ILE A 746 -22.70 -9.25 23.90
C ILE A 746 -23.13 -9.68 25.30
N TRP A 747 -22.23 -9.57 26.26
CA TRP A 747 -22.38 -10.03 27.65
C TRP A 747 -22.21 -8.86 28.62
N SER A 748 -22.90 -8.89 29.76
CA SER A 748 -22.74 -7.90 30.84
C SER A 748 -22.50 -8.56 32.18
N ASN A 749 -21.57 -8.02 32.98
CA ASN A 749 -21.22 -8.54 34.30
C ASN A 749 -22.31 -8.28 35.35
N SER A 750 -22.23 -8.95 36.50
CA SER A 750 -23.20 -8.87 37.60
C SER A 750 -23.45 -7.46 38.15
N ALA A 751 -22.46 -6.56 38.08
CA ALA A 751 -22.59 -5.16 38.48
C ALA A 751 -23.36 -4.29 37.47
N SER A 752 -23.59 -4.78 36.24
CA SER A 752 -24.28 -4.06 35.18
C SER A 752 -25.80 -4.25 35.23
N ALA A 753 -26.55 -3.19 34.94
CA ALA A 753 -28.01 -3.22 34.85
C ALA A 753 -28.55 -4.13 33.72
N SER A 754 -27.69 -4.53 32.77
CA SER A 754 -27.98 -5.52 31.71
C SER A 754 -27.42 -6.93 31.98
N SER A 755 -27.02 -7.21 33.22
CA SER A 755 -26.63 -8.58 33.61
C SER A 755 -27.76 -9.57 33.33
N GLY A 756 -27.43 -10.67 32.63
CA GLY A 756 -28.42 -11.68 32.23
C GLY A 756 -29.35 -11.25 31.08
N THR A 757 -29.11 -10.12 30.41
CA THR A 757 -29.86 -9.77 29.19
C THR A 757 -29.53 -10.75 28.06
N LYS A 758 -30.58 -11.36 27.50
CA LYS A 758 -30.57 -12.04 26.21
C LYS A 758 -31.68 -11.45 25.34
N LEU A 759 -31.31 -10.77 24.26
CA LEU A 759 -32.26 -10.27 23.27
C LEU A 759 -32.87 -11.41 22.44
N ASP A 760 -34.00 -11.16 21.80
CA ASP A 760 -34.69 -12.14 20.97
C ASP A 760 -33.80 -12.57 19.77
N ALA A 761 -33.65 -13.89 19.60
CA ALA A 761 -32.87 -14.49 18.53
C ALA A 761 -33.38 -14.08 17.13
N SER A 762 -34.68 -13.83 16.97
CA SER A 762 -35.27 -13.31 15.72
C SER A 762 -34.72 -11.95 15.29
N ASN A 763 -34.06 -11.20 16.18
CA ASN A 763 -33.42 -9.92 15.90
C ASN A 763 -31.88 -9.94 16.07
N THR A 764 -31.29 -11.09 16.37
CA THR A 764 -29.87 -11.19 16.75
C THR A 764 -29.13 -12.41 16.20
N ALA A 765 -29.82 -13.41 15.64
CA ALA A 765 -29.20 -14.61 15.08
C ALA A 765 -28.16 -14.32 13.98
N PHE A 766 -28.38 -13.29 13.16
CA PHE A 766 -27.45 -12.83 12.14
C PHE A 766 -27.22 -11.32 12.26
N THR A 767 -26.00 -10.87 12.05
CA THR A 767 -25.66 -9.45 11.97
C THR A 767 -24.48 -9.18 11.03
N SER A 768 -24.13 -7.92 10.80
CA SER A 768 -22.86 -7.50 10.19
C SER A 768 -22.15 -6.48 11.09
N PRO A 769 -20.80 -6.35 11.04
CA PRO A 769 -20.05 -5.69 12.12
C PRO A 769 -20.46 -4.24 12.38
N ASN A 770 -20.96 -3.55 11.36
CA ASN A 770 -21.48 -2.18 11.46
C ASN A 770 -22.68 -1.99 12.40
N TYR A 771 -23.28 -3.05 12.94
CA TYR A 771 -24.41 -2.97 13.88
C TYR A 771 -24.06 -3.22 15.35
N PHE A 772 -22.80 -3.55 15.69
CA PHE A 772 -22.45 -3.84 17.09
C PHE A 772 -22.72 -2.68 18.04
N MET A 773 -22.61 -1.42 17.58
CA MET A 773 -22.98 -0.24 18.36
C MET A 773 -24.46 -0.23 18.76
N SER A 774 -25.36 -0.51 17.81
CA SER A 774 -26.82 -0.51 18.03
C SER A 774 -27.28 -1.76 18.78
N LEU A 775 -26.65 -2.92 18.52
CA LEU A 775 -26.88 -4.15 19.29
C LEU A 775 -26.46 -3.97 20.76
N ALA A 776 -25.30 -3.38 21.03
CA ALA A 776 -24.85 -3.08 22.38
C ALA A 776 -25.80 -2.09 23.08
N ALA A 777 -26.22 -1.01 22.40
CA ALA A 777 -27.21 -0.09 22.94
C ALA A 777 -28.54 -0.77 23.27
N ASN A 778 -28.98 -1.75 22.47
CA ASN A 778 -30.19 -2.52 22.73
C ASN A 778 -30.02 -3.49 23.92
N HIS A 779 -28.92 -4.25 23.96
CA HIS A 779 -28.60 -5.17 25.06
C HIS A 779 -28.48 -4.42 26.40
N MET A 780 -27.87 -3.24 26.41
CA MET A 780 -27.68 -2.41 27.60
C MET A 780 -28.93 -1.61 28.01
N ASN A 781 -30.05 -1.74 27.28
CA ASN A 781 -31.24 -0.88 27.42
C ASN A 781 -30.89 0.63 27.42
N ALA A 782 -29.90 1.01 26.60
CA ALA A 782 -29.28 2.32 26.61
C ALA A 782 -29.87 3.25 25.55
N LYS A 783 -29.86 4.56 25.80
CA LYS A 783 -30.30 5.59 24.85
C LYS A 783 -29.42 5.63 23.60
N VAL A 784 -30.04 5.96 22.47
CA VAL A 784 -29.42 6.05 21.14
C VAL A 784 -29.31 7.50 20.67
N SER A 785 -28.30 7.77 19.84
CA SER A 785 -28.23 8.97 19.00
C SER A 785 -29.10 8.81 17.74
N PRO A 786 -29.37 9.89 16.98
CA PRO A 786 -30.02 9.77 15.67
C PRO A 786 -29.30 8.78 14.73
N TYR A 787 -27.97 8.74 14.75
CA TYR A 787 -27.19 7.77 13.98
C TYR A 787 -27.42 6.32 14.45
N LEU A 788 -27.39 6.07 15.75
CA LEU A 788 -27.68 4.73 16.29
C LEU A 788 -29.15 4.34 16.08
N ALA A 789 -30.09 5.30 16.05
CA ALA A 789 -31.49 5.06 15.71
C ALA A 789 -31.68 4.64 14.24
N LEU A 790 -30.90 5.20 13.31
CA LEU A 790 -30.83 4.73 11.92
C LEU A 790 -30.30 3.29 11.85
N LEU A 791 -29.17 3.01 12.50
CA LEU A 791 -28.59 1.66 12.51
C LEU A 791 -29.53 0.61 13.14
N THR A 792 -30.24 0.98 14.20
CA THR A 792 -31.23 0.10 14.86
C THR A 792 -32.38 -0.26 13.90
N GLN A 793 -33.00 0.71 13.23
CA GLN A 793 -34.06 0.45 12.25
C GLN A 793 -33.56 -0.31 11.02
N LEU A 794 -32.31 -0.09 10.60
CA LEU A 794 -31.74 -0.80 9.45
C LEU A 794 -31.46 -2.27 9.78
N LEU A 795 -30.93 -2.58 10.97
CA LEU A 795 -30.73 -3.94 11.48
C LEU A 795 -32.04 -4.75 11.47
N GLU A 796 -33.17 -4.15 11.87
CA GLU A 796 -34.51 -4.78 11.88
C GLU A 796 -35.06 -5.12 10.48
N GLN A 797 -34.41 -4.66 9.40
CA GLN A 797 -34.87 -4.85 8.01
C GLN A 797 -33.82 -5.50 7.11
N ILE A 798 -32.53 -5.32 7.43
CA ILE A 798 -31.36 -5.81 6.69
C ILE A 798 -30.30 -6.16 7.75
N PRO A 799 -30.45 -7.32 8.43
CA PRO A 799 -29.64 -7.67 9.60
C PRO A 799 -28.15 -7.81 9.28
N ALA A 800 -27.81 -8.32 8.10
CA ALA A 800 -26.43 -8.45 7.65
C ALA A 800 -26.29 -8.00 6.19
N ALA A 801 -25.22 -7.25 5.90
CA ALA A 801 -24.82 -6.86 4.56
C ALA A 801 -23.30 -6.91 4.41
N SER A 802 -22.78 -7.71 3.49
CA SER A 802 -21.34 -7.91 3.28
C SER A 802 -20.95 -7.98 1.80
N ARG A 803 -19.66 -7.78 1.53
CA ARG A 803 -19.03 -8.15 0.25
C ARG A 803 -18.43 -9.53 0.42
N ILE A 804 -19.04 -10.52 -0.22
CA ILE A 804 -18.52 -11.88 -0.31
C ILE A 804 -18.16 -12.08 -1.78
N ALA A 805 -16.96 -12.58 -2.04
CA ALA A 805 -16.56 -12.90 -3.39
C ALA A 805 -17.01 -14.32 -3.73
N THR A 806 -17.75 -14.47 -4.82
CA THR A 806 -18.19 -15.77 -5.34
C THR A 806 -17.74 -15.90 -6.81
N GLU A 807 -16.99 -16.95 -7.12
CA GLU A 807 -16.62 -17.32 -8.50
C GLU A 807 -17.83 -17.92 -9.25
N THR A 808 -17.99 -17.87 -10.58
CA THR A 808 -17.23 -17.25 -11.69
C THR A 808 -18.21 -16.90 -12.83
N GLY A 809 -17.92 -15.85 -13.60
CA GLY A 809 -18.36 -15.75 -15.00
C GLY A 809 -19.40 -14.68 -15.37
N GLY A 810 -18.90 -13.52 -15.81
CA GLY A 810 -19.60 -12.69 -16.82
C GLY A 810 -20.53 -11.59 -16.33
N ILE A 811 -19.94 -10.42 -16.05
CA ILE A 811 -20.60 -9.08 -16.08
C ILE A 811 -21.85 -8.93 -15.19
N SER A 812 -21.65 -8.64 -13.90
CA SER A 812 -21.92 -7.29 -13.34
C SER A 812 -21.72 -7.24 -11.82
N SER A 813 -21.06 -6.18 -11.33
CA SER A 813 -20.97 -5.71 -9.94
C SER A 813 -20.44 -6.65 -8.86
N GLY A 814 -19.74 -6.07 -7.87
CA GLY A 814 -19.65 -6.65 -6.54
C GLY A 814 -21.03 -6.56 -5.86
N ASP A 815 -21.91 -7.50 -6.20
CA ASP A 815 -23.23 -7.57 -5.59
C ASP A 815 -23.08 -7.87 -4.10
N THR A 816 -23.62 -6.98 -3.28
CA THR A 816 -23.63 -7.13 -1.82
C THR A 816 -24.51 -8.32 -1.44
N THR A 817 -23.96 -9.27 -0.69
CA THR A 817 -24.75 -10.30 -0.02
C THR A 817 -25.50 -9.65 1.12
N TYR A 818 -26.83 -9.67 1.04
CA TYR A 818 -27.72 -9.30 2.13
C TYR A 818 -28.34 -10.58 2.69
N LEU A 819 -28.43 -10.71 4.01
CA LEU A 819 -29.19 -11.81 4.64
C LEU A 819 -30.49 -11.27 5.24
N ASP A 820 -31.51 -12.13 5.32
CA ASP A 820 -32.68 -11.91 6.17
C ASP A 820 -32.45 -12.39 7.61
N MET A 821 -33.46 -12.23 8.48
CA MET A 821 -33.38 -12.60 9.90
C MET A 821 -33.19 -14.11 10.15
N SER A 822 -33.37 -14.94 9.11
CA SER A 822 -33.20 -16.40 9.14
C SER A 822 -31.89 -16.85 8.46
N GLY A 823 -31.04 -15.92 8.01
CA GLY A 823 -29.78 -16.22 7.32
C GLY A 823 -29.93 -16.49 5.83
N ASN A 824 -31.12 -16.33 5.23
CA ASN A 824 -31.27 -16.56 3.79
C ASN A 824 -30.71 -15.37 3.01
N GLN A 825 -30.01 -15.64 1.91
CA GLN A 825 -29.59 -14.60 0.97
C GLN A 825 -30.81 -13.93 0.31
N ILE A 826 -30.87 -12.60 0.38
CA ILE A 826 -31.93 -11.79 -0.24
C ILE A 826 -31.37 -10.76 -1.21
N SER A 827 -32.12 -10.48 -2.29
CA SER A 827 -31.71 -9.47 -3.27
C SER A 827 -32.11 -8.05 -2.84
N LYS A 828 -31.31 -7.04 -3.20
CA LYS A 828 -31.70 -5.62 -3.07
C LYS A 828 -33.02 -5.29 -3.80
N LYS A 829 -33.40 -6.08 -4.81
CA LYS A 829 -34.66 -5.96 -5.55
C LYS A 829 -35.87 -6.46 -4.74
N SER A 830 -35.72 -7.49 -3.91
CA SER A 830 -36.80 -8.07 -3.08
C SER A 830 -37.07 -7.33 -1.77
N LEU A 831 -36.16 -6.44 -1.34
CA LEU A 831 -36.35 -5.59 -0.15
C LEU A 831 -37.69 -4.82 -0.18
N SER A 832 -38.29 -4.60 0.99
CA SER A 832 -39.50 -3.79 1.17
C SER A 832 -39.26 -2.33 0.75
N LYS A 833 -40.33 -1.53 0.59
CA LYS A 833 -40.18 -0.09 0.29
C LYS A 833 -39.46 0.64 1.43
N ASP A 834 -39.75 0.26 2.67
CA ASP A 834 -39.19 0.91 3.86
C ASP A 834 -37.72 0.49 4.05
N ALA A 835 -37.38 -0.79 3.87
CA ALA A 835 -36.00 -1.28 3.85
C ALA A 835 -35.15 -0.58 2.76
N LYS A 836 -35.71 -0.38 1.56
CA LYS A 836 -35.06 0.40 0.49
C LYS A 836 -34.83 1.86 0.87
N GLN A 837 -35.78 2.49 1.58
CA GLN A 837 -35.61 3.87 2.03
C GLN A 837 -34.59 3.98 3.18
N LEU A 838 -34.61 3.07 4.15
CA LEU A 838 -33.61 3.01 5.22
C LEU A 838 -32.19 2.80 4.66
N LEU A 839 -32.03 1.84 3.73
CA LEU A 839 -30.76 1.62 3.04
C LEU A 839 -30.33 2.86 2.24
N ARG A 840 -31.27 3.59 1.63
CA ARG A 840 -30.96 4.83 0.92
C ARG A 840 -30.52 5.97 1.85
N ASP A 841 -31.18 6.12 2.98
CA ASP A 841 -30.80 7.11 3.99
C ASP A 841 -29.41 6.78 4.55
N TYR A 842 -29.11 5.50 4.77
CA TYR A 842 -27.81 5.02 5.21
C TYR A 842 -26.70 5.23 4.16
N GLU A 843 -26.95 4.96 2.87
CA GLU A 843 -26.04 5.31 1.77
C GLU A 843 -25.69 6.82 1.76
N LEU A 844 -26.69 7.68 2.00
CA LEU A 844 -26.51 9.14 2.08
C LEU A 844 -25.71 9.58 3.31
N VAL A 845 -25.97 8.98 4.47
CA VAL A 845 -25.25 9.22 5.73
C VAL A 845 -23.79 8.79 5.60
N GLN A 846 -23.53 7.57 5.11
CA GLN A 846 -22.18 7.06 4.88
C GLN A 846 -21.42 7.90 3.86
N TYR A 847 -22.08 8.38 2.80
CA TYR A 847 -21.48 9.34 1.88
C TYR A 847 -21.10 10.65 2.60
N ASP A 848 -22.00 11.26 3.38
CA ASP A 848 -21.75 12.53 4.08
C ASP A 848 -20.58 12.45 5.08
N MET A 849 -20.51 11.35 5.83
CA MET A 849 -19.50 11.08 6.85
C MET A 849 -18.11 10.72 6.28
N THR A 850 -18.02 10.37 4.99
CA THR A 850 -16.76 9.90 4.37
C THR A 850 -16.26 10.81 3.25
N ALA A 851 -16.93 10.82 2.09
CA ALA A 851 -16.52 11.56 0.88
C ALA A 851 -17.26 12.89 0.67
N GLY A 852 -18.28 13.16 1.48
CA GLY A 852 -19.18 14.30 1.35
C GLY A 852 -18.65 15.62 1.89
N LYS A 853 -19.58 16.47 2.30
CA LYS A 853 -19.32 17.80 2.90
C LYS A 853 -19.43 17.78 4.43
N GLY A 854 -19.83 16.66 5.03
CA GLY A 854 -20.05 16.56 6.47
C GLY A 854 -21.12 17.53 6.95
N TYR A 855 -22.27 17.58 6.28
CA TYR A 855 -23.39 18.41 6.70
C TYR A 855 -23.89 18.00 8.09
N LEU A 856 -23.95 16.69 8.37
CA LEU A 856 -24.38 16.12 9.65
C LEU A 856 -23.48 16.50 10.82
N ASN A 857 -22.19 16.81 10.58
CA ASN A 857 -21.23 17.23 11.60
C ASN A 857 -21.61 18.57 12.29
N ASN A 858 -22.55 19.33 11.72
CA ASN A 858 -23.05 20.59 12.28
C ASN A 858 -24.40 20.41 13.00
N THR A 859 -24.81 19.16 13.26
CA THR A 859 -26.04 18.77 13.95
C THR A 859 -25.71 17.81 15.09
N ASP A 860 -26.69 17.46 15.90
CA ASP A 860 -26.52 16.48 16.98
C ASP A 860 -26.69 15.02 16.51
N PHE A 861 -26.53 14.74 15.22
CA PHE A 861 -26.81 13.42 14.61
C PHE A 861 -26.05 12.24 15.24
N THR A 862 -24.81 12.45 15.69
CA THR A 862 -24.00 11.42 16.35
C THR A 862 -24.05 11.50 17.89
N LYS A 863 -24.74 12.48 18.47
CA LYS A 863 -24.86 12.65 19.93
C LYS A 863 -26.10 11.94 20.45
N VAL A 864 -25.96 11.26 21.60
CA VAL A 864 -27.12 10.74 22.35
C VAL A 864 -27.90 11.93 22.90
N GLN A 865 -29.24 11.87 22.80
CA GLN A 865 -30.18 12.91 23.22
C GLN A 865 -30.81 12.59 24.58
#